data_AF-A0A5A8EBY5-F1
#
_entry.id   AF-A0A5A8EBY5-F1
#
_cell.length_a   1.000
_cell.length_b   1.000
_cell.length_c   1.000
_cell.angle_alpha   90.00
_cell.angle_beta   90.00
_cell.angle_gamma   90.00
#
_symmetry.space_group_name_H-M   'P 1'
#
loop_
_entity.id
_entity.type
_entity.pdbx_description
1 polymer ?
#
loop_
_entity_poly.entity_id
_entity_poly.type
_entity_poly.pdbx_seq_one_letter_code
_entity_poly.pdbx_strand_id
1 'polypeptide(L)'
;MAATVDRTRVRVEDGSSMGRSYTASSNKRAGLGAERRGLTTKSFNIDDDKLVLDSLPAPNLNTSTKADILAYFLNSYDLNSSLFALLKNDSVFYMKPDVLRRPLIFYFAHTCSVYANKLALAGVIDDIDPYYQKMFETGVDEMSWDDMDDMQDDDYAWPTVAESEAFRQRVKAAVVEVINAMPDPKEVPITMDSPYWGLIMGFEHERIHLETSSVLIRQLPIDCVRKPVTWRDCPFRASTPAEVPKNKLQDVDATRVVLGKPCDFPQYGWDNEYGKRVVDVPAFAGSRFKVTNAEFLPFVLAGGYRDRKWWVSPRGDDEGWRWASYRNATHPSFWVATAAMPDFIGGTPELPYQKDDGHARAGTGTEFMLRVELDIVPMPWDWPVEVNYHEARAFLNWKAANEGLAPGQLRMPTEAEFHAMRDDPCPFPEALTGKRFAGQRAGIPADPEAAERMVATADAVKAPPATVPDFGAPAPVDASIEHPAYQEDPAAFDVVMNPVCPGNTNMKFHSPSPVHLYPPSTAGFYDTHGNVWEYVEDHFAGLPDFSIHYLYDDFSTPCFDGWHTMMLGGSWVSTGDESSNFGRYAFRRHFFQQLGFRYVRTTAGTKEDFPGQATVKNLWEGMGDISQQVTDGYATAADKLAVVGDAPAVSALGAITLADASTFPRRLADAVATLYAKAKAPAAAAAADASVLHLNCGAGGVTMQLCRHFSNVVGTHHVEPVLRQARLLQHHGQLEYQRLTEGILTTTALVNVDRDIDRSRAVYVETCVSELEPALKANGGKPFDAVVLDGALTQVTQPLDALKSLRKAGVVAEGGVVVVLSDHSWNADVTPRNSWLGGFNMNGEEVTTRDSIVRHLGSRGLYEFVEAADVPVLRCQDARRFTLELIDAVALRKGAEAPPRAAAAAAAAESACA
;
A
#
# COMPACT_ATOMS: atom_id res chain seq x y z
N MET A 1 -52.86 -27.11 12.55
CA MET A 1 -54.24 -26.89 12.06
C MET A 1 -54.30 -25.50 11.46
N ALA A 2 -54.90 -25.42 10.27
CA ALA A 2 -54.98 -24.25 9.41
C ALA A 2 -55.69 -23.05 10.04
N ALA A 3 -55.32 -21.84 9.58
CA ALA A 3 -56.29 -20.84 9.13
C ALA A 3 -55.57 -19.75 8.30
N THR A 4 -56.31 -19.25 7.32
CA THR A 4 -55.87 -18.57 6.09
C THR A 4 -56.50 -17.17 6.03
N VAL A 5 -56.10 -16.37 5.03
CA VAL A 5 -56.84 -15.22 4.39
C VAL A 5 -56.61 -13.85 5.10
N ASP A 6 -56.36 -12.69 4.47
CA ASP A 6 -56.70 -12.22 3.12
C ASP A 6 -55.73 -11.13 2.59
N ARG A 7 -55.69 -11.00 1.25
CA ARG A 7 -55.08 -9.92 0.47
C ARG A 7 -56.19 -9.07 -0.14
N THR A 8 -56.09 -7.75 -0.05
CA THR A 8 -56.82 -6.83 -0.92
C THR A 8 -55.89 -5.86 -1.65
N ARG A 9 -56.06 -5.85 -2.97
CA ARG A 9 -55.41 -4.99 -3.98
C ARG A 9 -55.96 -3.57 -3.93
N VAL A 10 -55.11 -2.59 -4.26
CA VAL A 10 -55.54 -1.36 -4.94
C VAL A 10 -54.65 -1.13 -6.18
N ARG A 11 -55.33 -0.82 -7.29
CA ARG A 11 -54.83 -0.57 -8.65
C ARG A 11 -54.81 0.95 -8.84
N VAL A 12 -53.80 1.54 -9.46
CA VAL A 12 -53.91 2.85 -10.14
C VAL A 12 -53.09 2.83 -11.43
N GLU A 13 -53.70 3.43 -12.45
CA GLU A 13 -53.35 3.47 -13.86
C GLU A 13 -52.22 4.45 -14.24
N ASP A 14 -51.88 4.34 -15.52
CA ASP A 14 -50.78 4.85 -16.34
C ASP A 14 -50.82 6.38 -16.64
N GLY A 15 -49.69 6.97 -17.11
CA GLY A 15 -49.72 8.29 -17.77
C GLY A 15 -48.46 9.18 -17.75
N SER A 16 -47.57 8.96 -18.72
CA SER A 16 -46.81 9.96 -19.54
C SER A 16 -45.81 10.98 -18.93
N SER A 17 -44.55 10.82 -19.39
CA SER A 17 -43.57 11.81 -19.92
C SER A 17 -43.43 13.22 -19.33
N MET A 18 -42.23 13.54 -18.81
CA MET A 18 -41.29 14.58 -19.31
C MET A 18 -40.22 14.87 -18.25
N GLY A 19 -39.04 15.28 -18.74
CA GLY A 19 -37.76 15.31 -18.03
C GLY A 19 -37.74 15.98 -16.65
N ARG A 20 -36.89 15.45 -15.78
CA ARG A 20 -36.48 16.12 -14.54
C ARG A 20 -34.97 16.04 -14.38
N SER A 21 -34.39 17.24 -14.30
CA SER A 21 -33.13 17.54 -13.64
C SER A 21 -32.99 16.76 -12.34
N TYR A 22 -31.81 16.17 -12.12
CA TYR A 22 -31.40 15.64 -10.83
C TYR A 22 -31.30 16.79 -9.81
N THR A 23 -32.42 17.11 -9.16
CA THR A 23 -32.38 17.77 -7.86
C THR A 23 -32.16 16.67 -6.83
N ALA A 24 -30.97 16.70 -6.21
CA ALA A 24 -30.60 15.85 -5.08
C ALA A 24 -31.73 15.86 -4.04
N SER A 25 -32.38 14.72 -3.87
CA SER A 25 -33.27 14.51 -2.74
C SER A 25 -32.41 14.54 -1.49
N SER A 26 -32.66 15.53 -0.65
CA SER A 26 -32.13 15.64 0.69
C SER A 26 -32.24 14.30 1.41
N ASN A 27 -31.09 13.71 1.74
CA ASN A 27 -30.99 12.69 2.77
C ASN A 27 -31.56 13.30 4.05
N LYS A 28 -32.82 12.96 4.34
CA LYS A 28 -33.38 13.08 5.67
C LYS A 28 -32.48 12.23 6.56
N ARG A 29 -31.59 12.91 7.27
CA ARG A 29 -30.89 12.44 8.47
C ARG A 29 -31.83 11.51 9.22
N ALA A 30 -31.49 10.23 9.23
CA ALA A 30 -31.85 9.36 10.34
C ALA A 30 -31.14 9.97 11.56
N GLY A 31 -31.84 10.87 12.24
CA GLY A 31 -31.59 11.08 13.64
C GLY A 31 -31.90 9.77 14.34
N LEU A 32 -30.86 9.01 14.67
CA LEU A 32 -30.82 8.25 15.93
C LEU A 32 -30.68 9.27 17.08
N GLY A 33 -31.67 10.16 17.16
CA GLY A 33 -31.86 11.06 18.27
C GLY A 33 -32.76 10.37 19.28
N ALA A 34 -32.23 10.25 20.50
CA ALA A 34 -32.97 9.95 21.74
C ALA A 34 -33.34 8.49 22.03
N GLU A 35 -32.33 7.65 22.28
CA GLU A 35 -32.40 6.70 23.42
C GLU A 35 -31.03 6.27 23.96
N ARG A 36 -30.11 7.22 24.21
CA ARG A 36 -28.97 7.02 25.12
C ARG A 36 -28.74 8.26 25.97
N ARG A 37 -29.63 8.49 26.95
CA ARG A 37 -29.36 9.43 28.06
C ARG A 37 -28.19 8.84 28.87
N GLY A 38 -26.95 9.18 28.50
CA GLY A 38 -25.74 8.67 29.13
C GLY A 38 -24.42 9.02 28.44
N LEU A 39 -24.38 9.27 27.12
CA LEU A 39 -23.12 9.39 26.38
C LEU A 39 -22.32 10.71 26.57
N THR A 40 -22.82 11.65 27.37
CA THR A 40 -22.05 12.84 27.79
C THR A 40 -21.22 12.57 29.06
N THR A 41 -21.33 11.37 29.64
CA THR A 41 -20.43 10.94 30.72
C THR A 41 -19.05 10.63 30.16
N LYS A 42 -18.03 10.78 31.00
CA LYS A 42 -16.69 10.29 30.74
C LYS A 42 -16.46 9.09 31.66
N SER A 43 -16.66 7.88 31.14
CA SER A 43 -16.56 6.64 31.92
C SER A 43 -15.11 6.15 32.08
N PHE A 44 -14.25 6.46 31.11
CA PHE A 44 -12.80 6.24 31.20
C PHE A 44 -12.07 7.56 31.46
N ASN A 45 -11.32 7.64 32.56
CA ASN A 45 -10.53 8.81 32.91
C ASN A 45 -9.28 8.41 33.69
N ILE A 46 -8.21 9.13 33.46
CA ILE A 46 -6.95 9.05 34.20
C ILE A 46 -6.68 10.45 34.78
N ASP A 47 -6.31 10.51 36.07
CA ASP A 47 -5.94 11.76 36.73
C ASP A 47 -4.68 12.36 36.05
N ASP A 48 -4.61 13.69 35.95
CA ASP A 48 -3.55 14.36 35.17
C ASP A 48 -2.12 14.08 35.67
N ASP A 49 -1.96 13.78 36.96
CA ASP A 49 -0.69 13.41 37.59
C ASP A 49 -0.25 11.96 37.28
N LYS A 50 -1.14 11.15 36.71
CA LYS A 50 -0.89 9.76 36.31
C LYS A 50 -0.82 9.56 34.80
N LEU A 51 -1.07 10.61 34.02
CA LEU A 51 -0.90 10.56 32.56
C LEU A 51 0.57 10.36 32.22
N VAL A 52 0.84 9.37 31.37
CA VAL A 52 2.17 9.03 30.87
C VAL A 52 2.36 9.70 29.51
N LEU A 53 3.47 10.41 29.37
CA LEU A 53 3.92 10.98 28.09
C LEU A 53 5.26 10.37 27.66
N ASP A 54 6.14 10.05 28.61
CA ASP A 54 7.47 9.54 28.31
C ASP A 54 7.45 8.06 27.92
N SER A 55 8.04 7.76 26.76
CA SER A 55 8.32 6.38 26.36
C SER A 55 9.62 5.87 27.00
N LEU A 56 9.59 4.62 27.46
CA LEU A 56 10.80 3.90 27.84
C LEU A 56 11.61 3.51 26.59
N PRO A 57 12.95 3.38 26.70
CA PRO A 57 13.78 2.78 25.65
C PRO A 57 13.34 1.35 25.34
N ALA A 58 13.52 0.92 24.08
CA ALA A 58 13.23 -0.44 23.67
C ALA A 58 14.10 -1.45 24.45
N PRO A 59 13.57 -2.66 24.73
CA PRO A 59 14.31 -3.67 25.47
C PRO A 59 15.43 -4.27 24.62
N ASN A 60 16.59 -4.52 25.25
CA ASN A 60 17.71 -5.19 24.61
C ASN A 60 17.46 -6.70 24.71
N LEU A 61 17.24 -7.35 23.58
CA LEU A 61 16.86 -8.77 23.52
C LEU A 61 17.91 -9.72 24.14
N ASN A 62 19.17 -9.28 24.24
CA ASN A 62 20.27 -10.07 24.81
C ASN A 62 20.47 -9.83 26.31
N THR A 63 20.07 -8.68 26.86
CA THR A 63 20.45 -8.28 28.23
C THR A 63 19.29 -7.91 29.14
N SER A 64 18.12 -7.60 28.58
CA SER A 64 16.94 -7.21 29.36
C SER A 64 16.51 -8.32 30.31
N THR A 65 16.14 -7.93 31.52
CA THR A 65 15.52 -8.82 32.50
C THR A 65 14.02 -8.92 32.25
N LYS A 66 13.38 -9.90 32.91
CA LYS A 66 11.92 -9.95 32.98
C LYS A 66 11.30 -8.64 33.50
N ALA A 67 11.95 -7.97 34.44
CA ALA A 67 11.45 -6.69 34.98
C ALA A 67 11.49 -5.57 33.93
N ASP A 68 12.51 -5.54 33.08
CA ASP A 68 12.62 -4.57 31.98
C ASP A 68 11.51 -4.82 30.94
N ILE A 69 11.27 -6.08 30.58
CA ILE A 69 10.18 -6.47 29.66
C ILE A 69 8.81 -6.07 30.23
N LEU A 70 8.57 -6.34 31.52
CA LEU A 70 7.33 -5.95 32.18
C LEU A 70 7.15 -4.43 32.23
N ALA A 71 8.22 -3.68 32.54
CA ALA A 71 8.16 -2.22 32.56
C ALA A 71 7.86 -1.64 31.18
N TYR A 72 8.46 -2.19 30.13
CA TYR A 72 8.21 -1.76 28.75
C TYR A 72 6.76 -2.02 28.33
N PHE A 73 6.22 -3.21 28.62
CA PHE A 73 4.82 -3.53 28.39
C PHE A 73 3.87 -2.54 29.07
N LEU A 74 4.05 -2.32 30.38
CA LEU A 74 3.20 -1.41 31.14
C LEU A 74 3.28 0.02 30.60
N ASN A 75 4.47 0.48 30.21
CA ASN A 75 4.66 1.78 29.59
C ASN A 75 3.92 1.91 28.24
N SER A 76 4.02 0.92 27.35
CA SER A 76 3.26 0.90 26.08
C SER A 76 1.75 1.02 26.33
N TYR A 77 1.25 0.26 27.31
CA TYR A 77 -0.16 0.25 27.67
C TYR A 77 -0.64 1.58 28.26
N ASP A 78 0.18 2.18 29.12
CA ASP A 78 -0.15 3.41 29.84
C ASP A 78 -0.01 4.64 28.93
N LEU A 79 0.90 4.63 27.95
CA LEU A 79 0.98 5.66 26.89
C LEU A 79 -0.32 5.70 26.09
N ASN A 80 -0.75 4.54 25.57
CA ASN A 80 -1.96 4.44 24.78
C ASN A 80 -3.21 4.81 25.61
N SER A 81 -3.31 4.30 26.83
CA SER A 81 -4.38 4.66 27.77
C SER A 81 -4.41 6.16 28.08
N SER A 82 -3.24 6.79 28.24
CA SER A 82 -3.13 8.23 28.52
C SER A 82 -3.63 9.06 27.35
N LEU A 83 -3.31 8.69 26.11
CA LEU A 83 -3.79 9.36 24.91
C LEU A 83 -5.33 9.35 24.81
N PHE A 84 -5.97 8.19 25.02
CA PHE A 84 -7.44 8.09 25.01
C PHE A 84 -8.11 8.78 26.20
N ALA A 85 -7.43 8.93 27.33
CA ALA A 85 -7.94 9.69 28.48
C ALA A 85 -8.05 11.21 28.20
N LEU A 86 -7.51 11.69 27.08
CA LEU A 86 -7.62 13.09 26.65
C LEU A 86 -8.92 13.39 25.91
N LEU A 87 -9.67 12.36 25.50
CA LEU A 87 -11.01 12.55 24.93
C LEU A 87 -11.97 13.11 26.00
N LYS A 88 -12.80 14.10 25.63
CA LYS A 88 -13.62 14.83 26.62
C LYS A 88 -14.75 14.00 27.21
N ASN A 89 -15.36 13.07 26.45
CA ASN A 89 -16.47 12.24 26.89
C ASN A 89 -16.62 10.99 26.00
N ASP A 90 -17.46 10.05 26.43
CA ASP A 90 -17.63 8.75 25.77
C ASP A 90 -18.14 8.86 24.33
N SER A 91 -18.95 9.88 24.00
CA SER A 91 -19.46 10.05 22.64
C SER A 91 -18.33 10.22 21.60
N VAL A 92 -17.18 10.75 22.01
CA VAL A 92 -16.02 10.97 21.15
C VAL A 92 -15.39 9.65 20.70
N PHE A 93 -15.44 8.60 21.52
CA PHE A 93 -14.90 7.28 21.15
C PHE A 93 -15.63 6.67 19.94
N TYR A 94 -16.88 7.06 19.68
CA TYR A 94 -17.66 6.55 18.55
C TYR A 94 -17.59 7.46 17.33
N MET A 95 -16.80 8.54 17.40
CA MET A 95 -16.54 9.38 16.23
C MET A 95 -15.59 8.66 15.28
N LYS A 96 -15.77 8.93 13.99
CA LYS A 96 -14.96 8.46 12.88
C LYS A 96 -14.26 9.67 12.24
N PRO A 97 -13.06 10.05 12.72
CA PRO A 97 -12.38 11.28 12.26
C PRO A 97 -12.09 11.25 10.75
N ASP A 98 -11.78 10.08 10.23
CA ASP A 98 -11.57 9.82 8.81
C ASP A 98 -12.57 8.76 8.32
N VAL A 99 -13.24 9.02 7.19
CA VAL A 99 -14.24 8.12 6.61
C VAL A 99 -13.67 6.78 6.14
N LEU A 100 -12.35 6.74 5.88
CA LEU A 100 -11.63 5.53 5.51
C LEU A 100 -11.12 4.77 6.75
N ARG A 101 -11.58 5.11 7.96
CA ARG A 101 -11.09 4.52 9.22
C ARG A 101 -12.24 4.03 10.09
N ARG A 102 -11.99 3.11 11.02
CA ARG A 102 -12.96 2.73 12.06
C ARG A 102 -13.15 3.86 13.10
N PRO A 103 -14.18 3.79 13.96
CA PRO A 103 -14.33 4.72 15.07
C PRO A 103 -13.22 4.54 16.13
N LEU A 104 -12.96 5.56 16.94
CA LEU A 104 -11.89 5.55 17.95
C LEU A 104 -12.00 4.41 18.98
N ILE A 105 -13.21 3.90 19.26
CA ILE A 105 -13.44 2.77 20.17
C ILE A 105 -12.77 1.49 19.67
N PHE A 106 -12.63 1.32 18.35
CA PHE A 106 -11.89 0.22 17.76
C PHE A 106 -10.42 0.31 18.17
N TYR A 107 -9.76 1.43 17.89
CA TYR A 107 -8.34 1.63 18.20
C TYR A 107 -8.05 1.57 19.69
N PHE A 108 -9.01 1.98 20.53
CA PHE A 108 -8.90 1.85 21.97
C PHE A 108 -8.74 0.39 22.41
N ALA A 109 -9.41 -0.58 21.78
CA ALA A 109 -9.39 -1.98 22.23
C ALA A 109 -8.64 -2.95 21.28
N HIS A 110 -8.39 -2.56 20.04
CA HIS A 110 -7.78 -3.40 19.00
C HIS A 110 -6.44 -4.01 19.40
N THR A 111 -5.56 -3.22 20.02
CA THR A 111 -4.24 -3.71 20.44
C THR A 111 -4.32 -4.90 21.38
N CYS A 112 -5.39 -4.98 22.20
CA CYS A 112 -5.63 -6.10 23.10
C CYS A 112 -6.01 -7.40 22.37
N SER A 113 -6.74 -7.31 21.25
CA SER A 113 -6.97 -8.48 20.39
C SER A 113 -5.68 -8.98 19.77
N VAL A 114 -4.77 -8.09 19.38
CA VAL A 114 -3.47 -8.49 18.83
C VAL A 114 -2.63 -9.20 19.89
N TYR A 115 -2.51 -8.67 21.11
CA TYR A 115 -1.83 -9.40 22.19
C TYR A 115 -2.41 -10.80 22.38
N ALA A 116 -3.73 -10.91 22.54
CA ALA A 116 -4.37 -12.19 22.81
C ALA A 116 -4.17 -13.19 21.66
N ASN A 117 -4.45 -12.76 20.42
CA ASN A 117 -4.39 -13.63 19.24
C ASN A 117 -2.96 -14.05 18.91
N LYS A 118 -1.98 -13.14 19.00
CA LYS A 118 -0.58 -13.44 18.67
C LYS A 118 0.09 -14.32 19.73
N LEU A 119 -0.26 -14.15 21.01
CA LEU A 119 0.20 -15.04 22.07
C LEU A 119 -0.45 -16.43 22.00
N ALA A 120 -1.72 -16.50 21.61
CA ALA A 120 -2.38 -17.77 21.34
C ALA A 120 -1.74 -18.51 20.15
N LEU A 121 -1.44 -17.79 19.06
CA LEU A 121 -0.74 -18.35 17.90
C LEU A 121 0.70 -18.79 18.24
N ALA A 122 1.37 -18.08 19.13
CA ALA A 122 2.68 -18.48 19.68
C ALA A 122 2.60 -19.66 20.66
N GLY A 123 1.40 -20.17 20.98
CA GLY A 123 1.19 -21.30 21.89
C GLY A 123 1.43 -20.96 23.36
N VAL A 124 1.34 -19.69 23.74
CA VAL A 124 1.63 -19.21 25.11
C VAL A 124 0.39 -19.21 26.00
N ILE A 125 -0.77 -18.86 25.42
CA ILE A 125 -2.05 -18.78 26.13
C ILE A 125 -3.17 -19.40 25.28
N ASP A 126 -4.29 -19.70 25.92
CA ASP A 126 -5.57 -19.89 25.25
C ASP A 126 -6.28 -18.53 25.06
N ASP A 127 -7.44 -18.54 24.41
CA ASP A 127 -8.26 -17.33 24.26
C ASP A 127 -8.66 -16.71 25.62
N ILE A 128 -8.58 -15.38 25.71
CA ILE A 128 -8.93 -14.61 26.90
C ILE A 128 -10.41 -14.24 26.88
N ASP A 129 -10.88 -13.72 25.74
CA ASP A 129 -12.25 -13.28 25.52
C ASP A 129 -12.59 -13.34 24.02
N PRO A 130 -12.99 -14.52 23.50
CA PRO A 130 -13.20 -14.74 22.06
C PRO A 130 -14.17 -13.76 21.41
N TYR A 131 -15.15 -13.25 22.16
CA TYR A 131 -16.16 -12.33 21.65
C TYR A 131 -15.55 -10.97 21.31
N TYR A 132 -14.83 -10.35 22.26
CA TYR A 132 -14.16 -9.07 22.02
C TYR A 132 -12.91 -9.22 21.16
N GLN A 133 -12.19 -10.33 21.28
CA GLN A 133 -11.05 -10.64 20.39
C GLN A 133 -11.50 -10.57 18.93
N LYS A 134 -12.53 -11.34 18.56
CA LYS A 134 -13.09 -11.36 17.20
C LYS A 134 -13.65 -10.01 16.75
N MET A 135 -14.25 -9.27 17.66
CA MET A 135 -14.82 -7.96 17.35
C MET A 135 -13.75 -6.94 16.96
N PHE A 136 -12.62 -6.97 17.64
CA PHE A 136 -11.54 -6.01 17.41
C PHE A 136 -10.37 -6.60 16.60
N GLU A 137 -10.39 -7.86 16.13
CA GLU A 137 -9.26 -8.46 15.41
C GLU A 137 -9.08 -7.91 13.99
N THR A 138 -10.18 -7.61 13.30
CA THR A 138 -10.11 -7.18 11.90
C THR A 138 -9.91 -5.68 11.79
N GLY A 139 -8.71 -5.29 11.37
CA GLY A 139 -8.35 -3.92 11.02
C GLY A 139 -9.21 -3.30 9.92
N VAL A 140 -8.87 -2.07 9.56
CA VAL A 140 -9.33 -1.48 8.31
C VAL A 140 -8.37 -1.95 7.23
N ASP A 141 -8.90 -2.55 6.17
CA ASP A 141 -8.07 -2.85 5.00
C ASP A 141 -7.76 -1.54 4.25
N GLU A 142 -6.52 -1.09 4.31
CA GLU A 142 -6.02 0.09 3.59
C GLU A 142 -5.86 -0.17 2.08
N MET A 143 -6.19 -1.39 1.61
CA MET A 143 -5.92 -1.86 0.26
C MET A 143 -7.00 -1.50 -0.76
N SER A 144 -8.25 -1.26 -0.35
CA SER A 144 -9.34 -0.97 -1.28
C SER A 144 -9.96 0.41 -1.02
N TRP A 145 -9.92 1.25 -2.05
CA TRP A 145 -10.68 2.49 -2.12
C TRP A 145 -12.17 2.24 -2.41
N ASP A 146 -12.52 0.99 -2.77
CA ASP A 146 -13.79 0.62 -3.38
C ASP A 146 -14.73 -0.17 -2.44
N ASP A 147 -14.26 -0.62 -1.27
CA ASP A 147 -15.10 -1.33 -0.28
C ASP A 147 -15.61 -0.41 0.83
N MET A 148 -16.05 0.79 0.43
CA MET A 148 -16.88 1.66 1.29
C MET A 148 -18.18 0.94 1.73
N ASP A 149 -18.59 -0.12 1.02
CA ASP A 149 -19.74 -0.96 1.33
C ASP A 149 -19.47 -1.94 2.50
N ASP A 150 -18.24 -2.48 2.65
CA ASP A 150 -17.86 -3.34 3.79
C ASP A 150 -17.52 -2.52 5.06
N MET A 151 -17.28 -1.22 4.90
CA MET A 151 -17.00 -0.28 6.01
C MET A 151 -18.26 0.40 6.59
N GLN A 152 -19.45 -0.12 6.32
CA GLN A 152 -20.68 0.32 6.99
C GLN A 152 -20.71 -0.23 8.43
N ASP A 153 -19.97 0.42 9.33
CA ASP A 153 -20.02 0.18 10.78
C ASP A 153 -21.43 0.39 11.39
N ASP A 154 -22.40 0.89 10.61
CA ASP A 154 -23.81 1.02 11.00
C ASP A 154 -24.46 -0.33 11.39
N ASP A 155 -23.90 -1.45 10.94
CA ASP A 155 -24.33 -2.81 11.33
C ASP A 155 -23.61 -3.35 12.58
N TYR A 156 -22.57 -2.65 13.09
CA TYR A 156 -21.77 -3.10 14.21
C TYR A 156 -22.21 -2.45 15.53
N ALA A 157 -22.70 -3.27 16.47
CA ALA A 157 -23.01 -2.82 17.82
C ALA A 157 -21.71 -2.69 18.64
N TRP A 158 -20.98 -1.59 18.45
CA TRP A 158 -19.78 -1.30 19.24
C TRP A 158 -20.07 -1.32 20.75
N PRO A 159 -19.15 -1.89 21.56
CA PRO A 159 -19.34 -2.00 23.00
C PRO A 159 -19.17 -0.64 23.67
N THR A 160 -19.64 -0.55 24.91
CA THR A 160 -19.45 0.65 25.71
C THR A 160 -17.95 0.88 26.00
N VAL A 161 -17.59 2.13 26.31
CA VAL A 161 -16.22 2.48 26.73
C VAL A 161 -15.81 1.68 27.97
N ALA A 162 -16.73 1.50 28.93
CA ALA A 162 -16.50 0.70 30.14
C ALA A 162 -16.31 -0.81 29.85
N GLU A 163 -17.06 -1.38 28.91
CA GLU A 163 -16.88 -2.77 28.48
C GLU A 163 -15.54 -2.96 27.76
N SER A 164 -15.18 -2.02 26.89
CA SER A 164 -13.90 -2.01 26.18
C SER A 164 -12.72 -1.90 27.16
N GLU A 165 -12.83 -1.01 28.15
CA GLU A 165 -11.84 -0.89 29.22
C GLU A 165 -11.76 -2.15 30.09
N ALA A 166 -12.89 -2.79 30.39
CA ALA A 166 -12.89 -4.05 31.13
C ALA A 166 -12.19 -5.17 30.34
N PHE A 167 -12.39 -5.24 29.02
CA PHE A 167 -11.66 -6.17 28.14
C PHE A 167 -10.16 -5.88 28.13
N ARG A 168 -9.79 -4.60 27.94
CA ARG A 168 -8.42 -4.10 28.06
C ARG A 168 -7.75 -4.57 29.36
N GLN A 169 -8.38 -4.36 30.51
CA GLN A 169 -7.84 -4.77 31.81
C GLN A 169 -7.69 -6.30 31.97
N ARG A 170 -8.60 -7.10 31.40
CA ARG A 170 -8.45 -8.58 31.39
C ARG A 170 -7.21 -9.00 30.59
N VAL A 171 -7.01 -8.43 29.40
CA VAL A 171 -5.82 -8.72 28.58
C VAL A 171 -4.56 -8.23 29.27
N LYS A 172 -4.55 -7.02 29.85
CA LYS A 172 -3.42 -6.50 30.62
C LYS A 172 -3.02 -7.46 31.74
N ALA A 173 -3.99 -7.92 32.54
CA ALA A 173 -3.73 -8.87 33.62
C ALA A 173 -3.13 -10.20 33.10
N ALA A 174 -3.70 -10.76 32.04
CA ALA A 174 -3.21 -12.00 31.44
C ALA A 174 -1.77 -11.86 30.90
N VAL A 175 -1.45 -10.77 30.20
CA VAL A 175 -0.08 -10.51 29.70
C VAL A 175 0.92 -10.35 30.85
N VAL A 176 0.52 -9.68 31.94
CA VAL A 176 1.36 -9.59 33.16
C VAL A 176 1.61 -10.98 33.75
N GLU A 177 0.59 -11.84 33.83
CA GLU A 177 0.74 -13.20 34.32
C GLU A 177 1.68 -14.02 33.43
N VAL A 178 1.56 -13.91 32.10
CA VAL A 178 2.45 -14.54 31.12
C VAL A 178 3.90 -14.09 31.33
N ILE A 179 4.17 -12.78 31.35
CA ILE A 179 5.54 -12.25 31.53
C ILE A 179 6.14 -12.75 32.85
N ASN A 180 5.34 -12.81 33.92
CA ASN A 180 5.79 -13.30 35.22
C ASN A 180 6.08 -14.81 35.22
N ALA A 181 5.31 -15.60 34.48
CA ALA A 181 5.45 -17.06 34.40
C ALA A 181 6.60 -17.52 33.48
N MET A 182 6.95 -16.76 32.45
CA MET A 182 8.01 -17.11 31.50
C MET A 182 9.41 -17.13 32.16
N PRO A 183 10.38 -17.93 31.67
CA PRO A 183 11.77 -17.90 32.16
C PRO A 183 12.40 -16.51 32.01
N ASP A 184 13.36 -16.13 32.84
CA ASP A 184 14.02 -14.83 32.66
C ASP A 184 14.75 -14.79 31.29
N PRO A 185 14.61 -13.71 30.49
CA PRO A 185 15.30 -13.60 29.20
C PRO A 185 16.83 -13.71 29.29
N LYS A 186 17.42 -13.46 30.46
CA LYS A 186 18.86 -13.72 30.70
C LYS A 186 19.23 -15.20 30.66
N GLU A 187 18.27 -16.09 30.89
CA GLU A 187 18.47 -17.54 30.89
C GLU A 187 18.10 -18.17 29.54
N VAL A 188 17.17 -17.56 28.80
CA VAL A 188 16.68 -18.03 27.50
C VAL A 188 16.72 -16.89 26.49
N PRO A 189 17.55 -16.97 25.43
CA PRO A 189 17.64 -15.91 24.44
C PRO A 189 16.30 -15.60 23.77
N ILE A 190 15.98 -14.30 23.63
CA ILE A 190 14.84 -13.87 22.83
C ILE A 190 15.26 -13.90 21.36
N THR A 191 14.65 -14.82 20.61
CA THR A 191 14.85 -15.00 19.16
C THR A 191 13.51 -15.01 18.46
N MET A 192 13.48 -14.96 17.12
CA MET A 192 12.23 -15.02 16.33
C MET A 192 11.39 -16.27 16.63
N ASP A 193 12.04 -17.38 16.94
CA ASP A 193 11.35 -18.64 17.27
C ASP A 193 10.93 -18.72 18.75
N SER A 194 11.30 -17.73 19.57
CA SER A 194 10.97 -17.71 20.99
C SER A 194 9.56 -17.16 21.22
N PRO A 195 8.82 -17.65 22.24
CA PRO A 195 7.50 -17.10 22.53
C PRO A 195 7.54 -15.63 23.01
N TYR A 196 8.70 -15.15 23.47
CA TYR A 196 8.93 -13.74 23.77
C TYR A 196 8.79 -12.86 22.52
N TRP A 197 9.01 -13.39 21.33
CA TRP A 197 8.85 -12.64 20.08
C TRP A 197 7.40 -12.18 19.89
N GLY A 198 6.42 -13.05 20.18
CA GLY A 198 5.00 -12.70 20.13
C GLY A 198 4.59 -11.63 21.15
N LEU A 199 5.24 -11.61 22.33
CA LEU A 199 5.04 -10.55 23.32
C LEU A 199 5.56 -9.20 22.83
N ILE A 200 6.81 -9.17 22.35
CA ILE A 200 7.45 -7.92 21.90
C ILE A 200 6.75 -7.38 20.66
N MET A 201 6.35 -8.26 19.72
CA MET A 201 5.47 -7.91 18.61
C MET A 201 4.21 -7.18 19.08
N GLY A 202 3.57 -7.66 20.15
CA GLY A 202 2.41 -6.98 20.73
C GLY A 202 2.73 -5.58 21.27
N PHE A 203 3.90 -5.39 21.90
CA PHE A 203 4.35 -4.09 22.40
C PHE A 203 4.56 -3.09 21.26
N GLU A 204 5.28 -3.50 20.22
CA GLU A 204 5.57 -2.65 19.06
C GLU A 204 4.30 -2.38 18.25
N HIS A 205 3.40 -3.35 18.13
CA HIS A 205 2.09 -3.14 17.52
C HIS A 205 1.23 -2.12 18.28
N GLU A 206 1.23 -2.15 19.62
CA GLU A 206 0.53 -1.14 20.41
C GLU A 206 1.11 0.26 20.19
N ARG A 207 2.43 0.37 19.94
CA ARG A 207 3.11 1.64 19.63
C ARG A 207 2.73 2.17 18.24
N ILE A 208 2.61 1.31 17.23
CA ILE A 208 2.02 1.68 15.92
C ILE A 208 0.61 2.27 16.10
N HIS A 209 -0.18 1.66 16.97
CA HIS A 209 -1.53 2.13 17.24
C HIS A 209 -1.59 3.37 18.14
N LEU A 210 -0.56 3.66 18.94
CA LEU A 210 -0.40 4.95 19.61
C LEU A 210 -0.26 6.07 18.59
N GLU A 211 0.64 5.91 17.61
CA GLU A 211 0.83 6.91 16.54
C GLU A 211 -0.40 7.04 15.64
N THR A 212 -0.97 5.91 15.20
CA THR A 212 -2.21 5.91 14.41
C THR A 212 -3.34 6.63 15.14
N SER A 213 -3.52 6.36 16.44
CA SER A 213 -4.54 7.02 17.25
C SER A 213 -4.27 8.51 17.41
N SER A 214 -3.01 8.92 17.59
CA SER A 214 -2.62 10.34 17.67
C SER A 214 -3.04 11.11 16.42
N VAL A 215 -2.80 10.54 15.23
CA VAL A 215 -3.18 11.14 13.95
C VAL A 215 -4.71 11.28 13.83
N LEU A 216 -5.47 10.26 14.23
CA LEU A 216 -6.94 10.30 14.22
C LEU A 216 -7.50 11.30 15.24
N ILE A 217 -6.89 11.39 16.42
CA ILE A 217 -7.29 12.33 17.47
C ILE A 217 -6.99 13.76 17.05
N ARG A 218 -5.87 14.02 16.37
CA ARG A 218 -5.56 15.34 15.81
C ARG A 218 -6.59 15.79 14.76
N GLN A 219 -7.20 14.85 14.05
CA GLN A 219 -8.31 15.06 13.12
C GLN A 219 -9.68 15.24 13.79
N LEU A 220 -9.80 15.12 15.12
CA LEU A 220 -11.04 15.49 15.79
C LEU A 220 -11.18 17.04 15.85
N PRO A 221 -12.42 17.56 15.91
CA PRO A 221 -12.66 18.92 16.35
C PRO A 221 -11.92 19.21 17.66
N ILE A 222 -11.32 20.40 17.79
CA ILE A 222 -10.54 20.76 18.99
C ILE A 222 -11.39 20.63 20.27
N ASP A 223 -12.70 20.84 20.17
CA ASP A 223 -13.62 20.71 21.28
C ASP A 223 -13.87 19.27 21.76
N CYS A 224 -13.35 18.26 21.06
CA CYS A 224 -13.43 16.85 21.46
C CYS A 224 -12.27 16.40 22.36
N VAL A 225 -11.20 17.19 22.45
CA VAL A 225 -9.97 16.85 23.19
C VAL A 225 -9.68 17.84 24.31
N ARG A 226 -8.90 17.42 25.32
CA ARG A 226 -8.39 18.29 26.38
C ARG A 226 -6.87 18.25 26.40
N LYS A 227 -6.24 19.38 26.70
CA LYS A 227 -4.80 19.46 26.93
C LYS A 227 -4.49 19.25 28.42
N PRO A 228 -3.69 18.24 28.80
CA PRO A 228 -3.25 18.06 30.18
C PRO A 228 -2.14 19.05 30.54
N VAL A 229 -2.09 19.49 31.79
CA VAL A 229 -1.12 20.50 32.26
C VAL A 229 0.31 19.94 32.35
N THR A 230 0.44 18.62 32.50
CA THR A 230 1.71 17.92 32.71
C THR A 230 2.49 17.66 31.42
N TRP A 231 1.86 17.79 30.26
CA TRP A 231 2.50 17.48 28.97
C TRP A 231 3.30 18.67 28.45
N ARG A 232 4.46 18.37 27.86
CA ARG A 232 5.45 19.36 27.44
C ARG A 232 5.14 19.91 26.06
N ASP A 233 4.93 21.23 25.98
CA ASP A 233 4.94 21.97 24.73
C ASP A 233 6.37 22.13 24.18
N CYS A 234 6.54 22.02 22.86
CA CYS A 234 7.79 22.40 22.23
C CYS A 234 7.87 23.92 22.01
N PRO A 235 8.99 24.60 22.34
CA PRO A 235 9.16 26.01 22.01
C PRO A 235 9.31 26.21 20.49
N PHE A 236 8.57 27.16 19.91
CA PHE A 236 8.83 27.67 18.55
C PHE A 236 9.67 28.95 18.63
N ARG A 237 10.65 29.11 17.72
CA ARG A 237 11.64 30.21 17.78
C ARG A 237 11.41 31.28 16.72
N ALA A 238 10.84 30.91 15.58
CA ALA A 238 10.49 31.84 14.50
C ALA A 238 8.99 32.14 14.50
N SER A 239 8.64 33.39 14.79
CA SER A 239 7.26 33.90 14.74
C SER A 239 6.88 34.44 13.37
N THR A 240 7.87 34.64 12.47
CA THR A 240 7.63 35.04 11.08
C THR A 240 8.41 34.19 10.08
N PRO A 241 7.93 34.03 8.83
CA PRO A 241 8.67 33.27 7.80
C PRO A 241 10.07 33.82 7.51
N ALA A 242 10.29 35.13 7.72
CA ALA A 242 11.56 35.79 7.46
C ALA A 242 12.66 35.44 8.47
N GLU A 243 12.28 34.98 9.67
CA GLU A 243 13.20 34.54 10.72
C GLU A 243 13.73 33.12 10.47
N VAL A 244 13.07 32.34 9.62
CA VAL A 244 13.44 30.94 9.34
C VAL A 244 14.67 30.89 8.43
N PRO A 245 15.73 30.15 8.81
CA PRO A 245 16.89 29.95 7.95
C PRO A 245 16.47 29.34 6.60
N LYS A 246 16.91 29.96 5.50
CA LYS A 246 16.69 29.39 4.17
C LYS A 246 17.40 28.05 4.04
N ASN A 247 16.67 27.06 3.58
CA ASN A 247 17.21 25.73 3.33
C ASN A 247 18.32 25.79 2.26
N LYS A 248 19.39 25.04 2.48
CA LYS A 248 20.53 24.94 1.56
C LYS A 248 20.69 23.48 1.17
N LEU A 249 21.11 23.26 -0.07
CA LEU A 249 21.53 21.93 -0.50
C LEU A 249 22.93 21.65 0.05
N GLN A 250 23.07 20.51 0.71
CA GLN A 250 24.30 19.94 1.23
C GLN A 250 24.71 18.81 0.29
N ASP A 251 25.92 18.90 -0.24
CA ASP A 251 26.46 17.86 -1.12
C ASP A 251 26.81 16.61 -0.29
N VAL A 252 26.53 15.45 -0.86
CA VAL A 252 26.87 14.12 -0.37
C VAL A 252 27.67 13.43 -1.47
N ASP A 253 28.89 13.03 -1.15
CA ASP A 253 29.75 12.29 -2.07
C ASP A 253 29.15 10.92 -2.40
N ALA A 254 29.50 10.39 -3.57
CA ALA A 254 29.10 9.04 -3.93
C ALA A 254 29.59 8.05 -2.85
N THR A 255 28.68 7.21 -2.37
CA THR A 255 28.93 6.33 -1.23
C THR A 255 28.28 4.97 -1.45
N ARG A 256 28.52 4.04 -0.53
CA ARG A 256 27.90 2.73 -0.52
C ARG A 256 27.10 2.57 0.76
N VAL A 257 25.82 2.26 0.61
CA VAL A 257 24.88 2.02 1.70
C VAL A 257 24.53 0.54 1.76
N VAL A 258 24.44 0.01 2.97
CA VAL A 258 23.97 -1.36 3.22
C VAL A 258 22.68 -1.28 4.01
N LEU A 259 21.60 -1.78 3.41
CA LEU A 259 20.26 -1.81 3.97
C LEU A 259 19.96 -3.19 4.56
N GLY A 260 19.11 -3.19 5.59
CA GLY A 260 18.59 -4.37 6.24
C GLY A 260 19.12 -4.59 7.66
N LYS A 261 18.30 -5.26 8.46
CA LYS A 261 18.55 -5.58 9.86
C LYS A 261 19.21 -6.96 9.99
N PRO A 262 20.34 -7.08 10.71
CA PRO A 262 20.91 -8.38 11.04
C PRO A 262 19.95 -9.20 11.91
N CYS A 263 19.83 -10.50 11.64
CA CYS A 263 18.95 -11.39 12.40
C CYS A 263 19.33 -11.54 13.88
N ASP A 264 20.58 -11.25 14.22
CA ASP A 264 21.14 -11.28 15.58
C ASP A 264 21.22 -9.89 16.24
N PHE A 265 20.66 -8.86 15.59
CA PHE A 265 20.61 -7.52 16.17
C PHE A 265 19.77 -7.53 17.46
N PRO A 266 20.22 -6.92 18.57
CA PRO A 266 19.64 -7.09 19.91
C PRO A 266 18.34 -6.27 20.14
N GLN A 267 17.51 -6.12 19.11
CA GLN A 267 16.24 -5.38 19.13
C GLN A 267 15.26 -6.10 18.22
N TYR A 268 13.98 -6.06 18.56
CA TYR A 268 12.91 -6.46 17.65
C TYR A 268 12.96 -5.66 16.34
N GLY A 269 12.38 -6.23 15.29
CA GLY A 269 12.13 -5.58 14.01
C GLY A 269 11.10 -6.37 13.24
N TRP A 270 10.37 -5.71 12.34
CA TRP A 270 9.36 -6.33 11.49
C TRP A 270 9.99 -7.13 10.35
N ASP A 271 9.22 -8.08 9.81
CA ASP A 271 9.64 -8.98 8.72
C ASP A 271 10.27 -8.23 7.53
N ASN A 272 9.74 -7.05 7.18
CA ASN A 272 10.21 -6.22 6.07
C ASN A 272 11.60 -5.59 6.27
N GLU A 273 12.12 -5.57 7.49
CA GLU A 273 13.41 -4.98 7.84
C GLU A 273 14.57 -5.96 7.64
N TYR A 274 14.27 -7.26 7.66
CA TYR A 274 15.26 -8.31 7.47
C TYR A 274 15.54 -8.55 6.00
N GLY A 275 16.76 -9.03 5.75
CA GLY A 275 17.33 -9.14 4.43
C GLY A 275 18.54 -8.24 4.26
N LYS A 276 19.14 -8.24 3.06
CA LYS A 276 20.37 -7.46 2.81
C LYS A 276 20.45 -6.90 1.41
N ARG A 277 20.42 -5.58 1.27
CA ARG A 277 20.68 -4.90 0.00
C ARG A 277 21.90 -4.00 0.10
N VAL A 278 22.79 -4.08 -0.88
CA VAL A 278 23.91 -3.15 -1.01
C VAL A 278 23.61 -2.23 -2.18
N VAL A 279 23.68 -0.92 -1.95
CA VAL A 279 23.38 0.12 -2.95
C VAL A 279 24.61 1.03 -3.10
N ASP A 280 25.06 1.20 -4.34
CA ASP A 280 26.05 2.22 -4.69
C ASP A 280 25.28 3.52 -4.97
N VAL A 281 25.31 4.45 -4.02
CA VAL A 281 24.58 5.72 -4.07
C VAL A 281 25.44 6.75 -4.82
N PRO A 282 24.99 7.28 -5.97
CA PRO A 282 25.70 8.35 -6.67
C PRO A 282 25.78 9.63 -5.83
N ALA A 283 26.72 10.51 -6.15
CA ALA A 283 26.79 11.81 -5.48
C ALA A 283 25.52 12.62 -5.75
N PHE A 284 24.96 13.21 -4.70
CA PHE A 284 23.74 14.01 -4.77
C PHE A 284 23.85 15.23 -3.85
N ALA A 285 22.85 16.11 -3.89
CA ALA A 285 22.76 17.21 -2.93
C ALA A 285 21.38 17.20 -2.28
N GLY A 286 21.31 17.12 -0.95
CA GLY A 286 20.06 17.08 -0.18
C GLY A 286 19.79 18.37 0.59
N SER A 287 18.53 18.71 0.85
CA SER A 287 18.21 19.87 1.68
C SER A 287 18.57 19.62 3.15
N ARG A 288 19.32 20.55 3.77
CA ARG A 288 19.81 20.42 5.15
C ARG A 288 18.70 20.20 6.17
N PHE A 289 17.57 20.88 5.97
CA PHE A 289 16.38 20.74 6.80
C PHE A 289 15.30 19.98 6.03
N LYS A 290 14.39 19.33 6.77
CA LYS A 290 13.05 19.03 6.27
C LYS A 290 12.38 20.34 5.84
N VAL A 291 11.51 20.27 4.84
CA VAL A 291 10.81 21.46 4.33
C VAL A 291 9.99 22.06 5.47
N THR A 292 10.18 23.35 5.75
CA THR A 292 9.51 24.04 6.85
C THR A 292 8.16 24.61 6.42
N ASN A 293 7.30 24.95 7.38
CA ASN A 293 6.09 25.71 7.11
C ASN A 293 6.37 27.00 6.32
N ALA A 294 7.46 27.71 6.66
CA ALA A 294 7.89 28.91 5.92
C ALA A 294 8.32 28.63 4.48
N GLU A 295 9.04 27.52 4.25
CA GLU A 295 9.49 27.14 2.90
C GLU A 295 8.31 26.71 2.02
N PHE A 296 7.26 26.12 2.62
CA PHE A 296 6.06 25.68 1.91
C PHE A 296 5.06 26.81 1.62
N LEU A 297 4.99 27.85 2.47
CA LEU A 297 4.03 28.96 2.35
C LEU A 297 3.95 29.60 0.94
N PRO A 298 5.06 29.91 0.24
CA PRO A 298 4.99 30.53 -1.08
C PRO A 298 4.27 29.66 -2.14
N PHE A 299 4.33 28.33 -2.03
CA PHE A 299 3.58 27.42 -2.90
C PHE A 299 2.08 27.56 -2.69
N VAL A 300 1.63 27.64 -1.43
CA VAL A 300 0.23 27.89 -1.06
C VAL A 300 -0.23 29.23 -1.63
N LEU A 301 0.51 30.31 -1.33
CA LEU A 301 0.15 31.67 -1.75
C LEU A 301 0.17 31.87 -3.27
N ALA A 302 1.03 31.15 -3.99
CA ALA A 302 1.07 31.15 -5.46
C ALA A 302 -0.07 30.37 -6.12
N GLY A 303 -1.00 29.81 -5.34
CA GLY A 303 -2.11 29.02 -5.85
C GLY A 303 -1.70 27.60 -6.25
N GLY A 304 -0.66 27.03 -5.63
CA GLY A 304 -0.16 25.68 -5.93
C GLY A 304 -1.22 24.59 -5.84
N TYR A 305 -2.17 24.72 -4.91
CA TYR A 305 -3.33 23.81 -4.77
C TYR A 305 -4.41 23.99 -5.85
N ARG A 306 -4.37 25.06 -6.63
CA ARG A 306 -5.38 25.38 -7.66
C ARG A 306 -4.91 25.07 -9.07
N ASP A 307 -3.64 24.72 -9.26
CA ASP A 307 -3.05 24.49 -10.56
C ASP A 307 -2.68 23.02 -10.76
N ARG A 308 -3.54 22.30 -11.52
CA ARG A 308 -3.40 20.87 -11.84
C ARG A 308 -2.01 20.47 -12.32
N LYS A 309 -1.29 21.36 -13.02
CA LYS A 309 0.00 21.02 -13.64
C LYS A 309 1.07 20.60 -12.63
N TRP A 310 0.96 21.04 -11.37
CA TRP A 310 1.91 20.66 -10.33
C TRP A 310 1.67 19.25 -9.79
N TRP A 311 0.43 18.77 -9.87
CA TRP A 311 -0.03 17.53 -9.23
C TRP A 311 0.11 16.31 -10.14
N VAL A 312 0.07 16.52 -11.45
CA VAL A 312 0.17 15.47 -12.46
C VAL A 312 1.63 15.07 -12.64
N SER A 313 1.92 13.77 -12.55
CA SER A 313 3.27 13.27 -12.77
C SER A 313 3.69 13.40 -14.24
N PRO A 314 4.99 13.39 -14.56
CA PRO A 314 5.46 13.35 -15.95
C PRO A 314 4.93 12.15 -16.77
N ARG A 315 4.49 11.08 -16.08
CA ARG A 315 3.90 9.87 -16.70
C ARG A 315 2.37 9.98 -16.86
N GLY A 316 1.77 11.12 -16.54
CA GLY A 316 0.33 11.36 -16.70
C GLY A 316 -0.56 10.94 -15.53
N ASP A 317 0.01 10.33 -14.48
CA ASP A 317 -0.73 10.02 -13.24
C ASP A 317 -1.25 11.32 -12.57
N ASP A 318 -2.56 11.38 -12.30
CA ASP A 318 -3.25 12.50 -11.69
C ASP A 318 -3.95 12.16 -10.36
N GLU A 319 -3.57 11.07 -9.69
CA GLU A 319 -4.08 10.64 -8.36
C GLU A 319 -4.13 11.82 -7.37
N GLY A 320 -3.00 12.53 -7.22
CA GLY A 320 -2.89 13.67 -6.32
C GLY A 320 -3.85 14.83 -6.66
N TRP A 321 -4.12 15.07 -7.93
CA TRP A 321 -5.08 16.10 -8.34
C TRP A 321 -6.52 15.69 -8.05
N ARG A 322 -6.84 14.40 -8.24
CA ARG A 322 -8.16 13.85 -7.88
C ARG A 322 -8.40 13.98 -6.38
N TRP A 323 -7.41 13.63 -5.56
CA TRP A 323 -7.46 13.82 -4.10
C TRP A 323 -7.66 15.30 -3.74
N ALA A 324 -6.83 16.20 -4.26
CA ALA A 324 -6.90 17.63 -3.95
C ALA A 324 -8.27 18.23 -4.35
N SER A 325 -8.79 17.83 -5.51
CA SER A 325 -10.10 18.23 -6.01
C SER A 325 -11.24 17.68 -5.14
N TYR A 326 -11.17 16.40 -4.79
CA TYR A 326 -12.18 15.72 -3.95
C TYR A 326 -12.26 16.34 -2.56
N ARG A 327 -11.10 16.61 -1.93
CA ARG A 327 -11.02 17.24 -0.60
C ARG A 327 -11.24 18.74 -0.61
N ASN A 328 -11.30 19.38 -1.79
CA ASN A 328 -11.26 20.84 -1.92
C ASN A 328 -10.06 21.43 -1.13
N ALA A 329 -8.88 20.84 -1.34
CA ALA A 329 -7.64 21.21 -0.67
C ALA A 329 -7.13 22.58 -1.14
N THR A 330 -6.57 23.37 -0.22
CA THR A 330 -6.17 24.78 -0.46
C THR A 330 -4.88 25.15 0.25
N HIS A 331 -4.51 24.38 1.27
CA HIS A 331 -3.31 24.43 2.10
C HIS A 331 -3.17 23.06 2.81
N PRO A 332 -2.04 22.78 3.50
CA PRO A 332 -1.87 21.57 4.31
C PRO A 332 -3.00 21.38 5.32
N SER A 333 -3.38 20.13 5.60
CA SER A 333 -4.63 19.83 6.33
C SER A 333 -4.69 20.35 7.76
N PHE A 334 -3.56 20.43 8.46
CA PHE A 334 -3.51 20.93 9.83
C PHE A 334 -3.23 22.44 9.91
N TRP A 335 -3.06 23.14 8.78
CA TRP A 335 -3.07 24.60 8.78
C TRP A 335 -4.50 25.10 8.94
N VAL A 336 -4.71 26.05 9.83
CA VAL A 336 -6.01 26.68 10.09
C VAL A 336 -5.96 28.09 9.52
N ALA A 337 -6.69 28.34 8.43
CA ALA A 337 -6.82 29.67 7.86
C ALA A 337 -7.54 30.59 8.88
N THR A 338 -7.12 31.84 9.00
CA THR A 338 -7.85 32.83 9.80
C THR A 338 -8.91 33.54 8.96
N ALA A 339 -9.81 34.29 9.60
CA ALA A 339 -10.78 35.14 8.91
C ALA A 339 -10.16 36.16 7.94
N ALA A 340 -8.87 36.46 8.08
CA ALA A 340 -8.12 37.34 7.17
C ALA A 340 -7.74 36.66 5.83
N MET A 341 -7.89 35.34 5.73
CA MET A 341 -7.51 34.52 4.56
C MET A 341 -8.73 33.83 3.91
N PRO A 342 -9.80 34.55 3.53
CA PRO A 342 -11.07 33.96 3.10
C PRO A 342 -10.96 33.11 1.84
N ASP A 343 -10.00 33.41 0.95
CA ASP A 343 -9.77 32.64 -0.27
C ASP A 343 -9.16 31.25 0.00
N PHE A 344 -8.59 31.04 1.19
CA PHE A 344 -7.93 29.80 1.56
C PHE A 344 -8.79 28.90 2.45
N ILE A 345 -9.95 29.39 2.89
CA ILE A 345 -11.03 28.60 3.50
C ILE A 345 -11.47 27.53 2.48
N GLY A 346 -11.48 26.25 2.88
CA GLY A 346 -11.76 25.12 1.98
C GLY A 346 -12.30 23.88 2.70
N GLY A 347 -12.47 22.78 1.97
CA GLY A 347 -13.11 21.55 2.48
C GLY A 347 -14.51 21.33 1.88
N THR A 348 -15.00 20.10 1.90
CA THR A 348 -16.43 19.76 1.70
C THR A 348 -17.22 20.13 3.00
N PRO A 349 -18.57 20.09 3.06
CA PRO A 349 -19.32 20.25 4.34
C PRO A 349 -19.86 18.98 5.04
N GLU A 350 -19.74 17.79 4.44
CA GLU A 350 -20.41 16.56 4.89
C GLU A 350 -19.57 15.54 5.71
N LEU A 351 -18.31 15.80 6.11
CA LEU A 351 -17.39 14.82 6.72
C LEU A 351 -16.87 15.24 8.11
N PRO A 352 -16.67 14.32 9.09
CA PRO A 352 -16.33 14.64 10.48
C PRO A 352 -14.97 15.34 10.70
N TYR A 353 -14.04 15.21 9.76
CA TYR A 353 -12.87 16.07 9.63
C TYR A 353 -12.85 16.69 8.23
N GLN A 354 -13.65 17.74 8.09
CA GLN A 354 -13.27 18.82 7.21
C GLN A 354 -12.38 19.77 7.96
N LYS A 355 -11.55 20.50 7.19
CA LYS A 355 -10.98 21.76 7.64
C LYS A 355 -12.11 22.50 8.35
N ASP A 356 -12.14 22.45 9.66
CA ASP A 356 -13.21 23.05 10.43
C ASP A 356 -12.94 24.54 10.39
N ASP A 357 -13.33 25.15 9.28
CA ASP A 357 -13.30 26.57 9.09
C ASP A 357 -14.44 27.23 9.92
N GLY A 358 -15.23 26.43 10.65
CA GLY A 358 -15.99 26.90 11.80
C GLY A 358 -15.06 27.36 12.94
N HIS A 359 -13.92 26.69 13.13
CA HIS A 359 -12.82 27.13 14.00
C HIS A 359 -11.79 28.05 13.31
N ALA A 360 -11.84 28.24 11.97
CA ALA A 360 -11.05 29.28 11.25
C ALA A 360 -11.26 30.72 11.77
N ARG A 361 -12.12 30.90 12.78
CA ARG A 361 -12.40 32.16 13.47
C ARG A 361 -11.93 32.20 14.93
N ALA A 362 -11.33 31.12 15.45
CA ALA A 362 -10.97 31.00 16.85
C ALA A 362 -9.61 31.63 17.22
N GLY A 363 -8.80 32.05 16.25
CA GLY A 363 -7.48 32.64 16.46
C GLY A 363 -7.42 34.14 16.24
N THR A 364 -6.55 34.83 16.99
CA THR A 364 -6.20 36.27 16.81
C THR A 364 -5.07 36.50 15.80
N GLY A 365 -4.59 35.43 15.14
CA GLY A 365 -3.49 35.48 14.17
C GLY A 365 -3.83 36.27 12.90
N THR A 366 -2.79 36.70 12.17
CA THR A 366 -2.94 37.54 10.97
C THR A 366 -3.04 36.78 9.66
N GLU A 367 -2.67 35.48 9.62
CA GLU A 367 -2.65 34.65 8.40
C GLU A 367 -3.14 33.22 8.67
N PHE A 368 -2.22 32.26 8.90
CA PHE A 368 -2.52 30.87 9.28
C PHE A 368 -2.16 30.61 10.75
N MET A 369 -2.83 29.65 11.36
CA MET A 369 -2.52 29.03 12.65
C MET A 369 -2.22 27.53 12.41
N LEU A 370 -1.67 26.82 13.39
CA LEU A 370 -1.41 25.37 13.28
C LEU A 370 -2.27 24.58 14.27
N ARG A 371 -3.02 23.60 13.76
CA ARG A 371 -3.65 22.54 14.57
C ARG A 371 -2.58 21.54 14.98
N VAL A 372 -2.15 21.59 16.24
CA VAL A 372 -1.40 20.50 16.88
C VAL A 372 -2.38 19.51 17.49
N GLU A 373 -1.92 18.37 18.03
CA GLU A 373 -2.81 17.30 18.52
C GLU A 373 -3.88 17.78 19.51
N LEU A 374 -3.51 18.61 20.48
CA LEU A 374 -4.36 19.01 21.61
C LEU A 374 -4.67 20.51 21.68
N ASP A 375 -4.21 21.30 20.70
CA ASP A 375 -4.33 22.76 20.71
C ASP A 375 -4.35 23.37 19.30
N ILE A 376 -4.63 24.67 19.21
CA ILE A 376 -4.43 25.50 18.01
C ILE A 376 -3.47 26.64 18.39
N VAL A 377 -2.27 26.61 17.82
CA VAL A 377 -1.18 27.53 18.18
C VAL A 377 -0.89 28.53 17.06
N PRO A 378 -0.26 29.69 17.37
CA PRO A 378 0.33 30.55 16.35
C PRO A 378 1.25 29.75 15.43
N MET A 379 1.27 30.05 14.13
CA MET A 379 2.02 29.26 13.15
C MET A 379 3.52 29.20 13.49
N PRO A 380 4.09 28.01 13.77
CA PRO A 380 5.51 27.84 13.99
C PRO A 380 6.21 27.66 12.65
N TRP A 381 6.80 28.75 12.15
CA TRP A 381 7.30 28.82 10.79
C TRP A 381 8.56 27.98 10.53
N ASP A 382 9.34 27.71 11.59
CA ASP A 382 10.57 26.91 11.58
C ASP A 382 10.35 25.42 11.87
N TRP A 383 9.10 24.99 12.06
CA TRP A 383 8.75 23.57 12.17
C TRP A 383 8.63 22.93 10.79
N PRO A 384 8.82 21.60 10.66
CA PRO A 384 8.58 20.91 9.41
C PRO A 384 7.12 21.05 9.00
N VAL A 385 6.89 21.19 7.69
CA VAL A 385 5.54 21.13 7.13
C VAL A 385 5.05 19.68 7.14
N GLU A 386 3.80 19.51 7.56
CA GLU A 386 3.15 18.20 7.58
C GLU A 386 2.15 18.09 6.42
N VAL A 387 2.45 17.23 5.47
CA VAL A 387 1.72 17.09 4.19
C VAL A 387 1.72 15.65 3.72
N ASN A 388 0.79 15.30 2.84
CA ASN A 388 0.82 14.00 2.18
C ASN A 388 1.82 13.96 1.01
N TYR A 389 2.03 12.76 0.45
CA TYR A 389 3.01 12.54 -0.63
C TYR A 389 2.71 13.36 -1.89
N HIS A 390 1.42 13.52 -2.23
CA HIS A 390 1.01 14.26 -3.42
C HIS A 390 1.27 15.77 -3.28
N GLU A 391 1.03 16.32 -2.09
CA GLU A 391 1.35 17.70 -1.75
C GLU A 391 2.86 17.97 -1.80
N ALA A 392 3.67 17.06 -1.22
CA ALA A 392 5.13 17.13 -1.30
C ALA A 392 5.62 17.11 -2.76
N ARG A 393 5.13 16.17 -3.58
CA ARG A 393 5.44 16.09 -5.01
C ARG A 393 5.05 17.36 -5.77
N ALA A 394 3.86 17.89 -5.51
CA ALA A 394 3.37 19.10 -6.17
C ALA A 394 4.22 20.34 -5.81
N PHE A 395 4.60 20.46 -4.54
CA PHE A 395 5.53 21.49 -4.09
C PHE A 395 6.89 21.39 -4.80
N LEU A 396 7.46 20.19 -4.92
CA LEU A 396 8.76 20.01 -5.58
C LEU A 396 8.73 20.34 -7.07
N ASN A 397 7.64 19.98 -7.76
CA ASN A 397 7.43 20.38 -9.15
C ASN A 397 7.36 21.90 -9.31
N TRP A 398 6.60 22.57 -8.45
CA TRP A 398 6.50 24.04 -8.43
C TRP A 398 7.83 24.71 -8.10
N LYS A 399 8.54 24.20 -7.10
CA LYS A 399 9.83 24.74 -6.65
C LYS A 399 10.89 24.60 -7.74
N ALA A 400 10.99 23.43 -8.37
CA ALA A 400 11.90 23.20 -9.48
C ALA A 400 11.65 24.20 -10.62
N ALA A 401 10.39 24.41 -11.01
CA ALA A 401 10.04 25.36 -12.06
C ALA A 401 10.43 26.80 -11.71
N ASN A 402 10.24 27.23 -10.45
CA ASN A 402 10.62 28.58 -10.00
C ASN A 402 12.13 28.77 -9.85
N GLU A 403 12.89 27.69 -9.65
CA GLU A 403 14.35 27.70 -9.61
C GLU A 403 14.98 27.50 -11.00
N GLY A 404 14.17 27.43 -12.06
CA GLY A 404 14.64 27.21 -13.44
C GLY A 404 15.22 25.81 -13.68
N LEU A 405 14.84 24.85 -12.84
CA LEU A 405 15.25 23.45 -12.92
C LEU A 405 14.30 22.66 -13.83
N ALA A 406 14.83 21.63 -14.47
CA ALA A 406 14.03 20.71 -15.27
C ALA A 406 13.09 19.87 -14.39
N PRO A 407 11.92 19.44 -14.91
CA PRO A 407 10.99 18.59 -14.16
C PRO A 407 11.68 17.33 -13.60
N GLY A 408 11.41 17.04 -12.32
CA GLY A 408 12.00 15.90 -11.61
C GLY A 408 13.46 16.07 -11.15
N GLN A 409 14.09 17.23 -11.35
CA GLN A 409 15.43 17.48 -10.79
C GLN A 409 15.42 17.62 -9.27
N LEU A 410 14.33 18.14 -8.69
CA LEU A 410 14.04 18.06 -7.27
C LEU A 410 13.05 16.92 -7.03
N ARG A 411 13.39 16.03 -6.11
CA ARG A 411 12.60 14.83 -5.76
C ARG A 411 12.78 14.51 -4.28
N MET A 412 11.95 13.62 -3.74
CA MET A 412 12.20 13.00 -2.44
C MET A 412 13.43 12.09 -2.53
N PRO A 413 14.19 11.90 -1.43
CA PRO A 413 15.31 10.97 -1.42
C PRO A 413 14.86 9.55 -1.67
N THR A 414 15.77 8.69 -2.13
CA THR A 414 15.61 7.24 -2.03
C THR A 414 15.89 6.76 -0.59
N GLU A 415 15.51 5.53 -0.25
CA GLU A 415 15.88 4.85 1.00
C GLU A 415 17.39 4.90 1.22
N ALA A 416 18.17 4.58 0.18
CA ALA A 416 19.62 4.58 0.27
C ALA A 416 20.20 6.00 0.45
N GLU A 417 19.65 7.01 -0.23
CA GLU A 417 20.05 8.41 0.00
C GLU A 417 19.67 8.90 1.40
N PHE A 418 18.53 8.47 1.93
CA PHE A 418 18.12 8.76 3.31
C PHE A 418 19.14 8.24 4.32
N HIS A 419 19.56 6.98 4.21
CA HIS A 419 20.60 6.43 5.06
C HIS A 419 21.98 7.06 4.82
N ALA A 420 22.30 7.49 3.59
CA ALA A 420 23.54 8.21 3.30
C ALA A 420 23.62 9.59 3.99
N MET A 421 22.47 10.18 4.36
CA MET A 421 22.41 11.45 5.10
C MET A 421 22.50 11.25 6.63
N ARG A 422 22.38 10.01 7.12
CA ARG A 422 22.32 9.63 8.53
C ARG A 422 23.67 9.19 9.07
N ASP A 423 23.81 9.32 10.39
CA ASP A 423 24.94 8.76 11.14
C ASP A 423 24.64 7.32 11.60
N ASP A 424 23.93 6.54 10.77
CA ASP A 424 23.62 5.16 11.10
C ASP A 424 24.90 4.32 10.99
N PRO A 425 25.22 3.49 12.00
CA PRO A 425 26.32 2.55 11.89
C PRO A 425 26.03 1.51 10.80
N CYS A 426 27.09 1.05 10.12
CA CYS A 426 26.92 -0.01 9.11
C CYS A 426 26.34 -1.27 9.78
N PRO A 427 25.18 -1.78 9.32
CA PRO A 427 24.51 -2.86 10.01
C PRO A 427 25.24 -4.21 9.86
N PHE A 428 26.18 -4.35 8.92
CA PHE A 428 26.93 -5.58 8.71
C PHE A 428 28.44 -5.33 8.87
N PRO A 429 29.07 -5.69 10.00
CA PRO A 429 30.50 -5.45 10.28
C PRO A 429 31.45 -5.98 9.19
N GLU A 430 31.07 -7.07 8.54
CA GLU A 430 31.82 -7.69 7.43
C GLU A 430 32.02 -6.73 6.24
N ALA A 431 31.07 -5.82 6.02
CA ALA A 431 31.14 -4.82 4.96
C ALA A 431 32.23 -3.76 5.20
N LEU A 432 32.69 -3.59 6.45
CA LEU A 432 33.75 -2.66 6.83
C LEU A 432 35.17 -3.18 6.51
N THR A 433 35.32 -4.47 6.17
CA THR A 433 36.64 -5.10 5.99
C THR A 433 37.30 -4.85 4.62
N GLY A 434 36.68 -4.07 3.73
CA GLY A 434 37.32 -3.57 2.51
C GLY A 434 37.79 -4.63 1.51
N LYS A 435 37.39 -5.90 1.64
CA LYS A 435 37.65 -6.92 0.62
C LYS A 435 36.65 -6.73 -0.53
N ARG A 436 37.12 -6.06 -1.59
CA ARG A 436 36.52 -6.09 -2.92
C ARG A 436 36.05 -7.52 -3.24
N PHE A 437 34.78 -7.69 -3.58
CA PHE A 437 34.26 -8.89 -4.24
C PHE A 437 34.86 -8.99 -5.66
N ALA A 438 36.14 -9.36 -5.74
CA ALA A 438 36.72 -9.90 -6.95
C ALA A 438 36.45 -11.40 -6.94
N GLY A 439 35.37 -11.78 -7.63
CA GLY A 439 34.98 -13.14 -8.04
C GLY A 439 35.53 -14.33 -7.25
N GLN A 440 34.63 -15.05 -6.57
CA GLN A 440 34.87 -16.46 -6.30
C GLN A 440 33.69 -17.30 -6.77
N ARG A 441 33.88 -17.91 -7.94
CA ARG A 441 33.51 -19.31 -8.15
C ARG A 441 34.24 -20.15 -7.08
N ALA A 442 33.50 -21.12 -6.57
CA ALA A 442 33.88 -22.26 -5.74
C ALA A 442 35.38 -22.58 -5.60
N GLY A 443 35.83 -22.80 -4.36
CA GLY A 443 37.06 -23.52 -4.06
C GLY A 443 37.66 -23.20 -2.69
N ILE A 444 37.33 -24.01 -1.68
CA ILE A 444 38.11 -24.16 -0.44
C ILE A 444 39.49 -24.75 -0.81
N PRO A 445 40.61 -24.25 -0.27
CA PRO A 445 41.22 -24.91 0.90
C PRO A 445 41.72 -23.98 2.01
N ALA A 446 41.75 -24.60 3.20
CA ALA A 446 42.13 -24.09 4.51
C ALA A 446 43.59 -23.65 4.63
N ASP A 447 43.81 -22.62 5.46
CA ASP A 447 45.04 -22.49 6.24
C ASP A 447 44.73 -21.80 7.59
N PRO A 448 44.74 -22.54 8.72
CA PRO A 448 44.48 -22.01 10.06
C PRO A 448 45.64 -21.19 10.66
N GLU A 449 46.84 -21.16 10.07
CA GLU A 449 48.03 -20.54 10.70
C GLU A 449 48.25 -19.05 10.38
N ALA A 450 47.44 -18.46 9.49
CA ALA A 450 47.58 -17.03 9.13
C ALA A 450 46.95 -16.07 10.17
N ALA A 451 46.03 -16.54 11.00
CA ALA A 451 45.25 -15.71 11.94
C ALA A 451 46.04 -15.28 13.20
N GLU A 452 47.13 -15.97 13.55
CA GLU A 452 47.90 -15.66 14.77
C GLU A 452 48.96 -14.56 14.61
N ARG A 453 49.15 -13.99 13.42
CA ARG A 453 50.22 -12.99 13.17
C ARG A 453 49.79 -11.53 13.18
N MET A 454 48.52 -11.23 13.45
CA MET A 454 47.97 -9.86 13.36
C MET A 454 47.54 -9.24 14.69
N VAL A 455 48.06 -9.72 15.82
CA VAL A 455 47.94 -9.04 17.12
C VAL A 455 49.34 -8.67 17.63
N ALA A 456 49.93 -7.65 17.03
CA ALA A 456 51.04 -6.91 17.62
C ALA A 456 51.05 -5.50 17.03
N THR A 457 51.28 -4.52 17.91
CA THR A 457 51.45 -3.07 17.68
C THR A 457 50.17 -2.25 17.48
N ALA A 458 49.41 -2.08 18.55
CA ALA A 458 48.69 -0.83 18.81
C ALA A 458 49.64 0.09 19.59
N ASP A 459 50.17 1.12 18.93
CA ASP A 459 50.59 2.36 19.60
C ASP A 459 50.93 3.46 18.58
N ALA A 460 50.49 4.67 18.92
CA ALA A 460 50.79 5.98 18.34
C ALA A 460 50.05 6.43 17.07
N VAL A 461 48.98 7.22 17.26
CA VAL A 461 48.56 8.25 16.29
C VAL A 461 48.52 9.62 16.97
N LYS A 462 49.33 10.53 16.43
CA LYS A 462 49.47 11.95 16.81
C LYS A 462 48.28 12.77 16.30
N ALA A 463 47.86 13.76 17.10
CA ALA A 463 46.88 14.78 16.74
C ALA A 463 47.29 15.65 15.52
N PRO A 464 46.34 16.12 14.68
CA PRO A 464 46.56 17.17 13.71
C PRO A 464 46.13 18.58 14.21
N PRO A 465 46.61 19.67 13.58
CA PRO A 465 46.69 21.00 14.18
C PRO A 465 45.49 21.92 13.90
N ALA A 466 45.35 22.92 14.75
CA ALA A 466 44.37 24.00 14.67
C ALA A 466 44.63 24.96 13.49
N THR A 467 43.56 25.32 12.76
CA THR A 467 42.99 26.68 12.61
C THR A 467 41.95 26.71 11.47
N VAL A 468 40.68 26.94 11.80
CA VAL A 468 39.58 27.29 10.87
C VAL A 468 38.99 28.63 11.33
N PRO A 469 38.59 29.56 10.44
CA PRO A 469 38.20 30.92 10.83
C PRO A 469 36.87 30.96 11.59
N ASP A 470 36.85 31.81 12.61
CA ASP A 470 35.70 32.17 13.46
C ASP A 470 34.56 32.78 12.64
N PHE A 471 33.48 32.02 12.46
CA PHE A 471 32.16 32.54 12.09
C PHE A 471 31.32 32.53 13.37
N GLY A 472 30.94 33.73 13.81
CA GLY A 472 30.40 34.02 15.15
C GLY A 472 29.42 32.98 15.70
N ALA A 473 29.62 32.66 16.98
CA ALA A 473 28.91 31.63 17.72
C ALA A 473 27.37 31.81 17.67
N PRO A 474 26.61 30.72 17.45
CA PRO A 474 25.20 30.69 17.81
C PRO A 474 25.06 30.81 19.35
N ALA A 475 23.91 31.31 19.80
CA ALA A 475 23.62 31.48 21.24
C ALA A 475 23.88 30.18 22.02
N PRO A 476 24.32 30.25 23.30
CA PRO A 476 24.73 29.07 24.05
C PRO A 476 23.58 28.09 24.15
N VAL A 477 23.85 26.84 23.75
CA VAL A 477 23.03 25.69 24.08
C VAL A 477 23.02 25.57 25.61
N ASP A 478 21.87 25.27 26.20
CA ASP A 478 21.76 25.02 27.64
C ASP A 478 22.70 23.88 28.04
N ALA A 479 23.80 24.22 28.71
CA ALA A 479 24.85 23.31 29.12
C ALA A 479 24.45 22.36 30.26
N SER A 480 23.20 22.42 30.74
CA SER A 480 22.66 21.47 31.72
C SER A 480 22.29 20.11 31.12
N ILE A 481 22.30 19.98 29.79
CA ILE A 481 22.14 18.70 29.10
C ILE A 481 23.52 18.03 28.98
N GLU A 482 23.85 17.15 29.93
CA GLU A 482 25.03 16.29 29.82
C GLU A 482 24.82 15.27 28.69
N HIS A 483 25.70 15.31 27.68
CA HIS A 483 25.79 14.28 26.64
C HIS A 483 26.86 13.24 27.05
N PRO A 484 26.52 11.97 27.29
CA PRO A 484 27.51 10.95 27.56
C PRO A 484 28.36 10.65 26.31
N ALA A 485 29.66 10.44 26.51
CA ALA A 485 30.57 10.00 25.46
C ALA A 485 30.15 8.60 24.96
N TYR A 486 30.02 8.45 23.65
CA TYR A 486 29.70 7.21 22.94
C TYR A 486 30.68 6.09 23.34
N GLN A 487 30.18 5.05 24.02
CA GLN A 487 30.93 3.84 24.37
C GLN A 487 30.60 2.69 23.40
N GLU A 488 31.57 1.80 23.23
CA GLU A 488 31.70 0.72 22.22
C GLU A 488 30.69 -0.46 22.34
N ASP A 489 29.44 -0.23 22.75
CA ASP A 489 28.41 -1.28 22.80
C ASP A 489 27.57 -1.31 21.50
N PRO A 490 27.51 -2.44 20.77
CA PRO A 490 26.63 -2.61 19.63
C PRO A 490 25.15 -2.28 19.87
N ALA A 491 24.65 -2.42 21.10
CA ALA A 491 23.29 -2.03 21.47
C ALA A 491 23.12 -0.52 21.73
N ALA A 492 24.22 0.23 21.86
CA ALA A 492 24.20 1.70 21.94
C ALA A 492 24.05 2.39 20.57
N PHE A 493 23.89 1.60 19.49
CA PHE A 493 23.87 2.10 18.11
C PHE A 493 22.48 2.46 17.57
N ASP A 494 21.40 1.84 18.04
CA ASP A 494 20.05 2.25 17.62
C ASP A 494 19.51 3.36 18.54
N VAL A 495 18.85 4.34 17.94
CA VAL A 495 18.27 5.48 18.64
C VAL A 495 17.21 5.04 19.66
N VAL A 496 16.49 3.96 19.40
CA VAL A 496 15.38 3.50 20.25
C VAL A 496 15.86 2.85 21.54
N MET A 497 17.11 2.41 21.56
CA MET A 497 17.80 1.82 22.70
C MET A 497 18.47 2.88 23.58
N ASN A 498 18.60 4.11 23.08
CA ASN A 498 19.33 5.19 23.74
C ASN A 498 18.37 6.08 24.55
N PRO A 499 18.65 6.33 25.85
CA PRO A 499 17.86 7.28 26.64
C PRO A 499 17.95 8.73 26.15
N VAL A 500 18.99 9.09 25.38
CA VAL A 500 19.19 10.41 24.78
C VAL A 500 19.04 10.30 23.26
N CYS A 501 17.84 10.58 22.76
CA CYS A 501 17.56 10.59 21.32
C CYS A 501 18.20 11.82 20.62
N PRO A 502 18.88 11.65 19.46
CA PRO A 502 19.40 12.74 18.64
C PRO A 502 18.32 13.55 17.91
N GLY A 503 17.02 13.25 18.10
CA GLY A 503 15.89 13.94 17.47
C GLY A 503 14.66 14.04 18.37
N ASN A 504 13.60 14.66 17.85
CA ASN A 504 12.30 14.73 18.54
C ASN A 504 11.51 13.45 18.28
N THR A 505 11.52 12.50 19.20
CA THR A 505 10.76 11.25 19.11
C THR A 505 10.36 10.80 20.53
N ASN A 506 9.77 9.62 20.69
CA ASN A 506 9.43 9.06 21.99
C ASN A 506 8.47 9.96 22.79
N MET A 507 7.59 10.70 22.09
CA MET A 507 6.63 11.63 22.69
C MET A 507 7.29 12.69 23.60
N LYS A 508 8.56 13.04 23.34
CA LYS A 508 9.30 14.04 24.14
C LYS A 508 8.58 15.39 24.23
N PHE A 509 7.92 15.76 23.15
CA PHE A 509 6.93 16.81 23.05
C PHE A 509 5.67 16.24 22.40
N HIS A 510 4.50 16.80 22.68
CA HIS A 510 3.25 16.43 22.00
C HIS A 510 3.06 17.17 20.65
N SER A 511 4.16 17.52 20.00
CA SER A 511 4.20 18.29 18.76
C SER A 511 5.53 18.10 18.02
N PRO A 512 5.61 18.52 16.74
CA PRO A 512 6.89 18.77 16.09
C PRO A 512 7.72 19.81 16.84
N SER A 513 8.98 19.97 16.41
CA SER A 513 9.95 20.93 16.92
C SER A 513 10.59 21.75 15.80
N PRO A 514 11.26 22.88 16.10
CA PRO A 514 12.05 23.60 15.10
C PRO A 514 13.07 22.69 14.43
N VAL A 515 13.23 22.80 13.10
CA VAL A 515 14.10 21.91 12.29
C VAL A 515 15.59 21.98 12.60
N HIS A 516 15.98 22.85 13.53
CA HIS A 516 17.35 23.11 13.95
C HIS A 516 17.49 23.02 15.49
N LEU A 517 16.52 22.39 16.17
CA LEU A 517 16.56 22.20 17.61
C LEU A 517 17.68 21.22 18.01
N TYR A 518 17.88 20.16 17.23
CA TYR A 518 18.89 19.14 17.44
C TYR A 518 20.13 19.37 16.58
N PRO A 519 21.31 18.85 16.97
CA PRO A 519 22.50 18.94 16.13
C PRO A 519 22.31 18.17 14.81
N PRO A 520 22.98 18.59 13.72
CA PRO A 520 22.95 17.85 12.47
C PRO A 520 23.79 16.57 12.57
N SER A 521 23.55 15.64 11.63
CA SER A 521 24.43 14.51 11.36
C SER A 521 25.83 14.94 10.96
N THR A 522 26.80 14.02 10.94
CA THR A 522 28.15 14.27 10.45
C THR A 522 28.17 14.72 8.99
N ALA A 523 27.17 14.33 8.21
CA ALA A 523 26.95 14.78 6.83
C ALA A 523 26.27 16.17 6.73
N GLY A 524 25.87 16.78 7.86
CA GLY A 524 25.35 18.15 7.93
C GLY A 524 23.83 18.29 7.81
N PHE A 525 23.08 17.18 7.97
CA PHE A 525 21.63 17.13 7.85
C PHE A 525 20.94 17.12 9.21
N TYR A 526 19.86 17.89 9.34
CA TYR A 526 19.06 17.97 10.56
C TYR A 526 17.82 17.08 10.48
N ASP A 527 17.29 16.73 11.65
CA ASP A 527 16.10 15.89 11.84
C ASP A 527 16.15 14.61 11.00
N THR A 528 17.32 13.97 10.94
CA THR A 528 17.46 12.67 10.29
C THR A 528 16.76 11.55 11.08
N HIS A 529 16.40 11.84 12.33
CA HIS A 529 15.59 11.03 13.23
C HIS A 529 14.47 11.90 13.83
N GLY A 530 13.26 11.37 13.85
CA GLY A 530 12.10 12.00 14.47
C GLY A 530 11.66 13.30 13.80
N ASN A 531 10.97 14.11 14.60
CA ASN A 531 10.19 15.27 14.24
C ASN A 531 8.98 14.88 13.41
N VAL A 532 9.14 14.53 12.14
CA VAL A 532 8.07 13.98 11.30
C VAL A 532 8.66 12.86 10.47
N TRP A 533 7.87 11.85 10.12
CA TRP A 533 8.29 10.85 9.14
C TRP A 533 8.76 11.53 7.85
N GLU A 534 9.79 10.99 7.19
CA GLU A 534 10.30 11.51 5.92
C GLU A 534 9.87 10.60 4.77
N TYR A 535 9.15 11.15 3.79
CA TYR A 535 8.87 10.43 2.55
C TYR A 535 10.16 10.10 1.80
N VAL A 536 10.26 8.85 1.35
CA VAL A 536 11.20 8.45 0.30
C VAL A 536 10.44 8.11 -0.98
N GLU A 537 11.11 8.19 -2.13
CA GLU A 537 10.49 7.88 -3.42
C GLU A 537 10.38 6.37 -3.72
N ASP A 538 11.03 5.53 -2.91
CA ASP A 538 10.93 4.08 -2.98
C ASP A 538 9.53 3.57 -2.63
N HIS A 539 9.10 2.57 -3.39
CA HIS A 539 7.92 1.80 -3.03
C HIS A 539 8.25 0.87 -1.87
N PHE A 540 7.26 0.64 -1.01
CA PHE A 540 7.41 -0.34 0.05
C PHE A 540 7.47 -1.75 -0.53
N ALA A 541 8.59 -2.43 -0.29
CA ALA A 541 8.87 -3.77 -0.77
C ALA A 541 9.84 -4.48 0.19
N GLY A 542 9.75 -5.81 0.24
CA GLY A 542 10.69 -6.64 0.99
C GLY A 542 12.12 -6.52 0.46
N LEU A 543 13.09 -6.58 1.35
CA LEU A 543 14.51 -6.63 0.99
C LEU A 543 14.87 -7.98 0.33
N PRO A 544 16.06 -8.08 -0.29
CA PRO A 544 16.71 -9.36 -0.55
C PRO A 544 16.62 -10.32 0.62
N ASP A 545 16.08 -11.51 0.37
CA ASP A 545 15.96 -12.59 1.35
C ASP A 545 14.87 -12.34 2.41
N PHE A 546 13.95 -11.40 2.13
CA PHE A 546 12.72 -11.22 2.89
C PHE A 546 11.96 -12.53 3.06
N SER A 547 11.51 -12.78 4.29
CA SER A 547 10.65 -13.90 4.65
C SER A 547 9.59 -13.41 5.61
N ILE A 548 8.35 -13.82 5.37
CA ILE A 548 7.22 -13.52 6.25
C ILE A 548 7.44 -14.22 7.60
N HIS A 549 7.16 -13.52 8.69
CA HIS A 549 7.13 -14.14 10.01
C HIS A 549 5.75 -14.77 10.29
N TYR A 550 5.70 -16.06 10.65
CA TYR A 550 4.44 -16.81 10.78
C TYR A 550 3.46 -16.25 11.82
N LEU A 551 3.95 -15.52 12.81
CA LEU A 551 3.09 -14.86 13.81
C LEU A 551 2.26 -13.72 13.21
N TYR A 552 2.69 -13.09 12.12
CA TYR A 552 1.98 -11.97 11.51
C TYR A 552 2.23 -11.93 10.00
N ASP A 553 1.54 -12.83 9.29
CA ASP A 553 1.80 -13.09 7.88
C ASP A 553 1.27 -12.02 6.91
N ASP A 554 0.35 -11.21 7.38
CA ASP A 554 -0.31 -10.13 6.65
C ASP A 554 0.12 -8.71 7.09
N PHE A 555 1.20 -8.57 7.88
CA PHE A 555 1.68 -7.24 8.31
C PHE A 555 2.25 -6.41 7.14
N SER A 556 3.27 -6.95 6.44
CA SER A 556 3.99 -6.20 5.39
C SER A 556 3.53 -6.54 3.98
N THR A 557 3.25 -7.83 3.72
CA THR A 557 3.07 -8.31 2.35
C THR A 557 1.87 -7.73 1.62
N PRO A 558 0.73 -7.41 2.26
CA PRO A 558 -0.36 -6.71 1.59
C PRO A 558 0.06 -5.35 1.02
N CYS A 559 0.97 -4.64 1.70
CA CYS A 559 1.46 -3.32 1.32
C CYS A 559 2.52 -3.33 0.19
N PHE A 560 2.98 -4.49 -0.27
CA PHE A 560 3.88 -4.62 -1.43
C PHE A 560 3.10 -4.53 -2.76
N ASP A 561 2.33 -3.46 -2.91
CA ASP A 561 1.33 -3.30 -3.97
C ASP A 561 1.65 -2.16 -4.95
N GLY A 562 2.71 -1.39 -4.69
CA GLY A 562 3.12 -0.24 -5.49
C GLY A 562 2.29 1.02 -5.27
N TRP A 563 1.29 0.97 -4.39
CA TRP A 563 0.43 2.09 -4.00
C TRP A 563 0.83 2.67 -2.64
N HIS A 564 1.42 1.85 -1.78
CA HIS A 564 2.08 2.31 -0.55
C HIS A 564 3.43 2.94 -0.88
N THR A 565 3.71 4.05 -0.21
CA THR A 565 4.99 4.74 -0.29
C THR A 565 5.67 4.64 1.06
N MET A 566 6.97 4.33 1.03
CA MET A 566 7.73 4.13 2.24
C MET A 566 8.03 5.47 2.92
N MET A 567 8.08 5.42 4.24
CA MET A 567 8.40 6.53 5.12
C MET A 567 9.41 6.07 6.17
N LEU A 568 10.40 6.91 6.45
CA LEU A 568 11.55 6.55 7.30
C LEU A 568 11.79 7.58 8.40
N GLY A 569 12.45 7.11 9.46
CA GLY A 569 13.04 7.95 10.51
C GLY A 569 12.17 8.29 11.72
N GLY A 570 10.90 7.89 11.74
CA GLY A 570 9.98 8.18 12.83
C GLY A 570 9.52 9.65 12.90
N SER A 571 8.47 9.89 13.66
CA SER A 571 7.92 11.19 14.01
C SER A 571 8.17 11.56 15.47
N TRP A 572 7.64 12.71 15.88
CA TRP A 572 7.58 13.14 17.28
C TRP A 572 6.74 12.20 18.17
N VAL A 573 5.78 11.47 17.59
CA VAL A 573 4.95 10.47 18.29
C VAL A 573 5.62 9.10 18.31
N SER A 574 6.33 8.72 17.24
CA SER A 574 6.90 7.39 17.09
C SER A 574 7.69 6.96 18.32
N THR A 575 7.46 5.72 18.73
CA THR A 575 8.11 5.12 19.90
C THR A 575 8.48 3.67 19.59
N GLY A 576 9.48 3.13 20.29
CA GLY A 576 9.92 1.76 20.00
C GLY A 576 10.41 1.63 18.56
N ASP A 577 10.10 0.52 17.92
CA ASP A 577 10.60 0.17 16.59
C ASP A 577 10.23 1.18 15.47
N GLU A 578 9.14 1.93 15.62
CA GLU A 578 8.79 3.02 14.69
C GLU A 578 9.89 4.09 14.58
N SER A 579 10.70 4.27 15.62
CA SER A 579 11.81 5.23 15.62
C SER A 579 13.16 4.59 15.29
N SER A 580 13.18 3.28 15.03
CA SER A 580 14.37 2.45 14.76
C SER A 580 15.17 2.96 13.56
N ASN A 581 16.48 2.73 13.57
CA ASN A 581 17.29 2.94 12.37
C ASN A 581 16.91 1.97 11.23
N PHE A 582 16.25 0.86 11.57
CA PHE A 582 15.81 -0.15 10.63
C PHE A 582 14.34 -0.02 10.25
N GLY A 583 13.58 0.83 10.95
CA GLY A 583 12.13 0.93 10.78
C GLY A 583 11.75 1.34 9.36
N ARG A 584 11.10 0.41 8.64
CA ARG A 584 10.58 0.63 7.28
C ARG A 584 9.06 0.55 7.34
N TYR A 585 8.43 1.71 7.37
CA TYR A 585 6.98 1.83 7.42
C TYR A 585 6.46 2.36 6.10
N ALA A 586 5.19 2.11 5.81
CA ALA A 586 4.59 2.57 4.59
C ALA A 586 3.12 2.88 4.76
N PHE A 587 2.67 3.83 3.95
CA PHE A 587 1.29 4.26 3.94
C PHE A 587 0.83 4.61 2.54
N ARG A 588 -0.48 4.53 2.31
CA ARG A 588 -1.13 5.08 1.11
C ARG A 588 -0.86 6.58 1.03
N ARG A 589 -0.51 7.06 -0.16
CA ARG A 589 -0.01 8.42 -0.45
C ARG A 589 -0.93 9.57 -0.02
N HIS A 590 -2.20 9.30 0.19
CA HIS A 590 -3.24 10.28 0.49
C HIS A 590 -3.72 10.25 1.93
N PHE A 591 -3.31 9.26 2.74
CA PHE A 591 -3.62 9.23 4.16
C PHE A 591 -2.76 10.25 4.91
N PHE A 592 -3.37 10.84 5.94
CA PHE A 592 -2.62 11.68 6.88
C PHE A 592 -1.85 10.79 7.84
N GLN A 593 -0.61 11.18 8.09
CA GLN A 593 0.23 10.71 9.19
C GLN A 593 1.02 11.92 9.70
N GLN A 594 1.87 11.74 10.72
CA GLN A 594 2.84 12.75 11.15
C GLN A 594 4.01 12.85 10.14
N LEU A 595 3.69 13.16 8.88
CA LEU A 595 4.56 13.04 7.70
C LEU A 595 4.97 14.41 7.17
N GLY A 596 6.26 14.56 6.90
CA GLY A 596 6.83 15.66 6.13
C GLY A 596 7.80 15.13 5.07
N PHE A 597 8.67 15.99 4.58
CA PHE A 597 9.61 15.58 3.54
C PHE A 597 10.86 16.47 3.49
N ARG A 598 11.88 15.91 2.86
CA ARG A 598 13.10 16.57 2.39
C ARG A 598 13.17 16.43 0.88
N TYR A 599 14.03 17.22 0.25
CA TYR A 599 14.30 17.06 -1.17
C TYR A 599 15.78 16.89 -1.46
N VAL A 600 16.05 16.09 -2.48
CA VAL A 600 17.36 15.92 -3.08
C VAL A 600 17.34 16.45 -4.50
N ARG A 601 18.52 16.85 -4.98
CA ARG A 601 18.75 17.29 -6.35
C ARG A 601 19.64 16.29 -7.07
N THR A 602 19.16 15.84 -8.23
CA THR A 602 19.95 14.96 -9.11
C THR A 602 21.01 15.78 -9.85
N THR A 603 22.29 15.41 -9.73
CA THR A 603 23.38 15.97 -10.54
C THR A 603 23.29 15.39 -11.96
N ALA A 604 23.36 16.25 -12.98
CA ALA A 604 23.08 15.88 -14.36
C ALA A 604 24.04 14.78 -14.86
N GLY A 605 23.54 13.54 -14.99
CA GLY A 605 24.28 12.44 -15.62
C GLY A 605 24.05 11.05 -15.03
N THR A 606 23.57 10.94 -13.80
CA THR A 606 23.33 9.64 -13.15
C THR A 606 21.99 9.67 -12.43
N LYS A 607 20.94 9.23 -13.12
CA LYS A 607 19.81 8.61 -12.43
C LYS A 607 20.23 7.16 -12.23
N GLU A 608 20.06 6.61 -11.03
CA GLU A 608 20.12 5.16 -10.86
C GLU A 608 19.19 4.54 -11.91
N ASP A 609 19.62 3.48 -12.60
CA ASP A 609 18.76 2.82 -13.60
C ASP A 609 17.50 2.19 -12.95
N PHE A 610 17.38 2.21 -11.62
CA PHE A 610 16.29 1.61 -10.87
C PHE A 610 15.99 2.35 -9.54
N PRO A 611 15.41 3.57 -9.56
CA PRO A 611 14.99 4.26 -8.33
C PRO A 611 13.79 3.51 -7.73
N GLY A 612 14.04 2.68 -6.73
CA GLY A 612 13.02 2.19 -5.79
C GLY A 612 11.78 1.53 -6.36
N GLN A 613 11.81 1.00 -7.59
CA GLN A 613 10.67 0.27 -8.14
C GLN A 613 10.59 -1.10 -7.52
N ALA A 614 9.39 -1.44 -7.03
CA ALA A 614 9.05 -2.66 -6.32
C ALA A 614 9.86 -3.87 -6.81
N THR A 615 11.00 -4.12 -6.15
CA THR A 615 11.66 -5.41 -6.20
C THR A 615 10.88 -6.28 -5.27
N VAL A 616 9.71 -6.74 -5.73
CA VAL A 616 8.97 -7.74 -4.98
C VAL A 616 9.73 -9.04 -5.19
N LYS A 617 10.72 -9.29 -4.33
CA LYS A 617 11.36 -10.59 -4.18
C LYS A 617 10.35 -11.52 -3.53
N ASN A 618 9.35 -11.91 -4.31
CA ASN A 618 8.40 -12.90 -3.87
C ASN A 618 9.07 -14.28 -3.93
N LEU A 619 9.47 -14.79 -2.78
CA LEU A 619 9.85 -16.18 -2.61
C LEU A 619 8.78 -16.85 -1.75
N TRP A 620 7.87 -17.56 -2.39
CA TRP A 620 6.97 -18.52 -1.74
C TRP A 620 6.78 -19.74 -2.63
N GLU A 621 6.55 -20.89 -1.98
CA GLU A 621 6.03 -22.10 -2.61
C GLU A 621 4.69 -21.79 -3.30
N GLY A 622 4.56 -22.14 -4.58
CA GLY A 622 3.39 -21.83 -5.42
C GLY A 622 3.58 -20.69 -6.44
N MET A 623 4.66 -19.91 -6.37
CA MET A 623 4.93 -18.82 -7.33
C MET A 623 5.62 -19.22 -8.64
N GLY A 624 5.96 -20.50 -8.83
CA GLY A 624 6.36 -20.99 -10.15
C GLY A 624 5.36 -20.56 -11.23
N ASP A 625 4.06 -20.67 -10.90
CA ASP A 625 2.97 -20.32 -11.82
C ASP A 625 2.88 -18.81 -12.07
N ILE A 626 3.03 -17.95 -11.05
CA ILE A 626 2.99 -16.49 -11.22
C ILE A 626 4.22 -15.99 -11.98
N SER A 627 5.42 -16.42 -11.60
CA SER A 627 6.67 -16.13 -12.32
C SER A 627 6.53 -16.52 -13.79
N GLN A 628 5.96 -17.70 -14.04
CA GLN A 628 5.73 -18.16 -15.39
C GLN A 628 4.70 -17.30 -16.13
N GLN A 629 3.59 -16.92 -15.50
CA GLN A 629 2.60 -16.03 -16.12
C GLN A 629 3.17 -14.65 -16.48
N VAL A 630 4.03 -14.08 -15.61
CA VAL A 630 4.76 -12.83 -15.91
C VAL A 630 5.71 -13.03 -17.09
N THR A 631 6.46 -14.15 -17.10
CA THR A 631 7.36 -14.53 -18.21
C THR A 631 6.59 -14.68 -19.52
N ASP A 632 5.55 -15.50 -19.53
CA ASP A 632 4.74 -15.82 -20.71
C ASP A 632 4.02 -14.58 -21.24
N GLY A 633 3.57 -13.69 -20.36
CA GLY A 633 2.84 -12.47 -20.72
C GLY A 633 3.71 -11.31 -21.23
N TYR A 634 4.92 -11.13 -20.69
CA TYR A 634 5.68 -9.88 -20.90
C TYR A 634 7.14 -10.06 -21.32
N ALA A 635 7.76 -11.22 -21.08
CA ALA A 635 9.16 -11.42 -21.46
C ALA A 635 9.31 -11.44 -22.98
N THR A 636 10.40 -10.86 -23.48
CA THR A 636 10.69 -10.88 -24.92
C THR A 636 10.97 -12.31 -25.39
N ALA A 637 10.86 -12.56 -26.69
CA ALA A 637 11.26 -13.85 -27.25
C ALA A 637 12.71 -14.21 -26.90
N ALA A 638 13.61 -13.21 -26.89
CA ALA A 638 15.00 -13.39 -26.50
C ALA A 638 15.13 -13.77 -25.01
N ASP A 639 14.38 -13.13 -24.12
CA ASP A 639 14.43 -13.45 -22.69
C ASP A 639 13.87 -14.83 -22.39
N LYS A 640 12.78 -15.23 -23.07
CA LYS A 640 12.21 -16.58 -22.98
C LYS A 640 13.21 -17.63 -23.48
N LEU A 641 13.95 -17.35 -24.55
CA LEU A 641 14.84 -18.31 -25.23
C LEU A 641 16.32 -18.14 -24.88
N ALA A 642 16.67 -17.31 -23.89
CA ALA A 642 18.05 -16.89 -23.61
C ALA A 642 19.03 -18.06 -23.37
N VAL A 643 18.55 -19.19 -22.86
CA VAL A 643 19.36 -20.39 -22.57
C VAL A 643 19.63 -21.23 -23.83
N VAL A 644 18.84 -21.06 -24.88
CA VAL A 644 18.91 -21.85 -26.12
C VAL A 644 19.99 -21.31 -27.09
N GLY A 645 20.58 -20.14 -26.81
CA GLY A 645 21.62 -19.51 -27.64
C GLY A 645 21.11 -19.06 -29.02
N ASP A 646 22.03 -18.82 -29.97
CA ASP A 646 21.72 -18.61 -31.41
C ASP A 646 21.22 -19.93 -32.05
N ALA A 647 20.13 -20.49 -31.52
CA ALA A 647 19.50 -21.66 -32.09
C ALA A 647 19.02 -21.31 -33.50
N PRO A 648 19.44 -22.07 -34.53
CA PRO A 648 18.97 -21.85 -35.88
C PRO A 648 17.45 -21.97 -35.85
N ALA A 649 16.75 -20.99 -36.45
CA ALA A 649 15.30 -20.94 -36.59
C ALA A 649 14.77 -22.36 -36.81
N VAL A 650 14.24 -22.98 -35.75
CA VAL A 650 13.77 -24.36 -35.80
C VAL A 650 12.66 -24.34 -36.82
N SER A 651 12.89 -25.04 -37.94
CA SER A 651 11.98 -25.09 -39.06
C SER A 651 10.61 -25.46 -38.53
N ALA A 652 9.67 -24.56 -38.76
CA ALA A 652 8.28 -24.63 -38.37
C ALA A 652 7.73 -26.07 -38.45
N LEU A 653 6.96 -26.47 -37.43
CA LEU A 653 5.94 -27.49 -37.61
C LEU A 653 4.88 -26.89 -38.56
N GLY A 654 5.16 -26.90 -39.87
CA GLY A 654 4.31 -26.30 -40.90
C GLY A 654 4.36 -24.77 -40.96
N ALA A 655 3.25 -24.09 -40.67
CA ALA A 655 3.10 -22.62 -40.73
C ALA A 655 3.33 -21.91 -39.37
N ILE A 656 3.67 -22.66 -38.32
CA ILE A 656 3.81 -22.14 -36.95
C ILE A 656 5.28 -21.82 -36.67
N THR A 657 5.61 -20.55 -36.44
CA THR A 657 6.97 -20.13 -36.06
C THR A 657 7.10 -19.90 -34.56
N LEU A 658 8.31 -20.09 -34.01
CA LEU A 658 8.64 -19.69 -32.63
C LEU A 658 8.41 -18.18 -32.39
N ALA A 659 8.62 -17.36 -33.43
CA ALA A 659 8.32 -15.93 -33.37
C ALA A 659 6.82 -15.69 -33.16
N ASP A 660 5.96 -16.42 -33.89
CA ASP A 660 4.51 -16.36 -33.75
C ASP A 660 4.03 -16.83 -32.38
N ALA A 661 4.65 -17.88 -31.83
CA ALA A 661 4.29 -18.42 -30.52
C ALA A 661 4.77 -17.55 -29.35
N SER A 662 5.94 -16.91 -29.48
CA SER A 662 6.52 -16.04 -28.44
C SER A 662 5.78 -14.70 -28.28
N THR A 663 5.03 -14.28 -29.29
CA THR A 663 4.27 -13.02 -29.36
C THR A 663 2.76 -13.21 -29.18
N PHE A 664 2.34 -14.36 -28.64
CA PHE A 664 0.94 -14.73 -28.42
C PHE A 664 0.07 -13.60 -27.84
N PRO A 665 0.45 -12.91 -26.74
CA PRO A 665 -0.41 -11.89 -26.15
C PRO A 665 -0.81 -10.77 -27.11
N ARG A 666 0.15 -10.31 -27.92
CA ARG A 666 -0.07 -9.26 -28.93
C ARG A 666 -0.94 -9.78 -30.07
N ARG A 667 -0.63 -10.96 -30.60
CA ARG A 667 -1.37 -11.56 -31.72
C ARG A 667 -2.83 -11.83 -31.35
N LEU A 668 -3.09 -12.30 -30.13
CA LEU A 668 -4.45 -12.50 -29.64
C LEU A 668 -5.21 -11.18 -29.56
N ALA A 669 -4.61 -10.13 -28.99
CA ALA A 669 -5.24 -8.81 -28.91
C ALA A 669 -5.57 -8.23 -30.30
N ASP A 670 -4.64 -8.34 -31.26
CA ASP A 670 -4.84 -7.92 -32.65
C ASP A 670 -5.97 -8.72 -33.35
N ALA A 671 -6.06 -10.03 -33.06
CA ALA A 671 -7.11 -10.90 -33.61
C ALA A 671 -8.49 -10.55 -33.05
N VAL A 672 -8.61 -10.34 -31.74
CA VAL A 672 -9.85 -9.91 -31.07
C VAL A 672 -10.32 -8.56 -31.63
N ALA A 673 -9.43 -7.60 -31.79
CA ALA A 673 -9.73 -6.30 -32.38
C ALA A 673 -10.21 -6.43 -33.84
N THR A 674 -9.56 -7.29 -34.63
CA THR A 674 -9.94 -7.56 -36.02
C THR A 674 -11.32 -8.20 -36.12
N LEU A 675 -11.62 -9.19 -35.27
CA LEU A 675 -12.92 -9.84 -35.18
C LEU A 675 -14.02 -8.85 -34.80
N TYR A 676 -13.77 -8.02 -33.80
CA TYR A 676 -14.69 -6.96 -33.38
C TYR A 676 -14.96 -5.95 -34.52
N ALA A 677 -13.92 -5.49 -35.22
CA ALA A 677 -14.06 -4.56 -36.34
C ALA A 677 -14.89 -5.17 -37.49
N LYS A 678 -14.66 -6.45 -37.82
CA LYS A 678 -15.48 -7.18 -38.82
C LYS A 678 -16.94 -7.30 -38.39
N ALA A 679 -17.21 -7.50 -37.11
CA ALA A 679 -18.57 -7.64 -36.59
C ALA A 679 -19.39 -6.33 -36.62
N LYS A 680 -18.74 -5.15 -36.63
CA LYS A 680 -19.39 -3.82 -36.52
C LYS A 680 -19.46 -2.99 -37.83
N ALA A 681 -18.90 -3.42 -38.96
CA ALA A 681 -18.84 -2.58 -40.17
C ALA A 681 -20.14 -2.54 -41.01
N PRO A 682 -20.50 -1.39 -41.65
CA PRO A 682 -19.65 -0.21 -41.90
C PRO A 682 -20.00 1.02 -41.03
N ALA A 683 -20.34 0.85 -39.74
CA ALA A 683 -20.69 1.97 -38.86
C ALA A 683 -19.54 2.54 -37.99
N ALA A 684 -18.31 1.99 -38.04
CA ALA A 684 -17.22 2.46 -37.19
C ALA A 684 -15.89 2.60 -37.94
N ALA A 685 -15.58 3.84 -38.33
CA ALA A 685 -14.20 4.27 -38.30
C ALA A 685 -13.77 4.33 -36.82
N ALA A 686 -12.76 3.54 -36.45
CA ALA A 686 -12.00 3.56 -35.19
C ALA A 686 -12.82 3.69 -33.89
N ALA A 687 -13.03 2.58 -33.20
CA ALA A 687 -13.71 2.55 -31.90
C ALA A 687 -12.87 3.23 -30.80
N ALA A 688 -13.07 4.52 -30.61
CA ALA A 688 -12.48 5.26 -29.48
C ALA A 688 -13.10 4.88 -28.12
N ASP A 689 -14.26 4.20 -28.10
CA ASP A 689 -15.08 3.96 -26.91
C ASP A 689 -15.42 2.48 -26.64
N ALA A 690 -14.82 1.51 -27.35
CA ALA A 690 -15.17 0.10 -27.18
C ALA A 690 -14.57 -0.53 -25.90
N SER A 691 -15.34 -1.43 -25.29
CA SER A 691 -14.98 -2.13 -24.05
C SER A 691 -14.74 -3.63 -24.28
N VAL A 692 -13.76 -4.19 -23.57
CA VAL A 692 -13.46 -5.63 -23.61
C VAL A 692 -13.31 -6.22 -22.21
N LEU A 693 -13.85 -7.42 -22.01
CA LEU A 693 -13.67 -8.21 -20.80
C LEU A 693 -12.69 -9.36 -21.10
N HIS A 694 -11.63 -9.46 -20.31
CA HIS A 694 -10.66 -10.55 -20.36
C HIS A 694 -10.77 -11.42 -19.10
N LEU A 695 -11.35 -12.61 -19.26
CA LEU A 695 -11.60 -13.58 -18.20
C LEU A 695 -10.43 -14.55 -18.07
N ASN A 696 -9.99 -14.75 -16.82
CA ASN A 696 -8.80 -15.52 -16.46
C ASN A 696 -7.50 -14.90 -17.00
N CYS A 697 -7.30 -13.62 -16.72
CA CYS A 697 -6.31 -12.79 -17.42
C CYS A 697 -4.84 -13.03 -17.05
N GLY A 698 -4.58 -13.94 -16.11
CA GLY A 698 -3.27 -14.18 -15.50
C GLY A 698 -2.62 -12.89 -14.99
N ALA A 699 -1.30 -12.78 -15.14
CA ALA A 699 -0.54 -11.57 -14.80
C ALA A 699 -0.81 -10.37 -15.73
N GLY A 700 -1.78 -10.44 -16.66
CA GLY A 700 -2.27 -9.29 -17.44
C GLY A 700 -1.61 -9.06 -18.80
N GLY A 701 -0.74 -9.96 -19.28
CA GLY A 701 0.00 -9.76 -20.54
C GLY A 701 -0.90 -9.50 -21.75
N VAL A 702 -1.93 -10.32 -21.95
CA VAL A 702 -2.94 -10.13 -23.01
C VAL A 702 -3.78 -8.88 -22.74
N THR A 703 -4.17 -8.63 -21.49
CA THR A 703 -4.94 -7.45 -21.07
C THR A 703 -4.24 -6.16 -21.50
N MET A 704 -2.93 -6.04 -21.26
CA MET A 704 -2.16 -4.86 -21.68
C MET A 704 -2.15 -4.69 -23.19
N GLN A 705 -2.02 -5.78 -23.94
CA GLN A 705 -2.04 -5.71 -25.41
C GLN A 705 -3.43 -5.32 -25.94
N LEU A 706 -4.52 -5.70 -25.26
CA LEU A 706 -5.88 -5.25 -25.60
C LEU A 706 -6.06 -3.73 -25.43
N CYS A 707 -5.36 -3.08 -24.49
CA CYS A 707 -5.43 -1.62 -24.30
C CYS A 707 -4.99 -0.81 -25.52
N ARG A 708 -4.29 -1.43 -26.48
CA ARG A 708 -3.96 -0.82 -27.78
C ARG A 708 -5.20 -0.52 -28.62
N HIS A 709 -6.23 -1.35 -28.48
CA HIS A 709 -7.40 -1.38 -29.38
C HIS A 709 -8.70 -0.95 -28.71
N PHE A 710 -8.80 -1.13 -27.39
CA PHE A 710 -10.00 -0.85 -26.61
C PHE A 710 -9.71 0.24 -25.57
N SER A 711 -10.68 1.12 -25.32
CA SER A 711 -10.53 2.24 -24.38
C SER A 711 -10.90 1.87 -22.94
N ASN A 712 -11.67 0.79 -22.74
CA ASN A 712 -11.88 0.18 -21.44
C ASN A 712 -11.63 -1.33 -21.50
N VAL A 713 -10.66 -1.82 -20.72
CA VAL A 713 -10.24 -3.23 -20.71
C VAL A 713 -10.34 -3.75 -19.28
N VAL A 714 -11.30 -4.62 -19.02
CA VAL A 714 -11.49 -5.22 -17.70
C VAL A 714 -10.85 -6.60 -17.69
N GLY A 715 -9.73 -6.77 -16.99
CA GLY A 715 -9.09 -8.05 -16.74
C GLY A 715 -9.57 -8.66 -15.43
N THR A 716 -9.83 -9.97 -15.41
CA THR A 716 -10.34 -10.66 -14.20
C THR A 716 -9.61 -11.96 -13.93
N HIS A 717 -9.40 -12.26 -12.65
CA HIS A 717 -8.84 -13.51 -12.16
C HIS A 717 -9.37 -13.77 -10.74
N HIS A 718 -9.41 -15.03 -10.31
CA HIS A 718 -9.94 -15.44 -9.00
C HIS A 718 -8.83 -15.57 -7.93
N VAL A 719 -7.63 -15.08 -8.21
CA VAL A 719 -6.44 -15.23 -7.35
C VAL A 719 -5.78 -13.86 -7.25
N GLU A 720 -6.01 -13.18 -6.14
CA GLU A 720 -5.52 -11.81 -5.90
C GLU A 720 -3.99 -11.67 -6.07
N PRO A 721 -3.12 -12.59 -5.58
CA PRO A 721 -1.68 -12.51 -5.82
C PRO A 721 -1.27 -12.40 -7.31
N VAL A 722 -2.04 -13.00 -8.22
CA VAL A 722 -1.83 -12.91 -9.68
C VAL A 722 -2.22 -11.51 -10.17
N LEU A 723 -3.39 -11.00 -9.76
CA LEU A 723 -3.86 -9.66 -10.14
C LEU A 723 -2.96 -8.56 -9.60
N ARG A 724 -2.37 -8.74 -8.42
CA ARG A 724 -1.40 -7.81 -7.86
C ARG A 724 -0.23 -7.58 -8.82
N GLN A 725 0.32 -8.63 -9.45
CA GLN A 725 1.38 -8.47 -10.45
C GLN A 725 0.91 -7.69 -11.68
N ALA A 726 -0.32 -7.95 -12.13
CA ALA A 726 -0.91 -7.22 -13.25
C ALA A 726 -1.09 -5.72 -12.93
N ARG A 727 -1.55 -5.39 -11.71
CA ARG A 727 -1.69 -4.01 -11.20
C ARG A 727 -0.33 -3.32 -11.02
N LEU A 728 0.68 -4.03 -10.53
CA LEU A 728 2.07 -3.53 -10.45
C LEU A 728 2.60 -3.16 -11.84
N LEU A 729 2.46 -4.06 -12.82
CA LEU A 729 2.84 -3.78 -14.21
C LEU A 729 2.01 -2.66 -14.83
N GLN A 730 0.72 -2.57 -14.51
CA GLN A 730 -0.13 -1.46 -14.92
C GLN A 730 0.36 -0.12 -14.40
N HIS A 731 0.74 -0.05 -13.13
CA HIS A 731 1.10 1.19 -12.45
C HIS A 731 2.55 1.61 -12.74
N HIS A 732 3.51 0.68 -12.73
CA HIS A 732 4.93 0.98 -12.92
C HIS A 732 5.39 0.89 -14.38
N GLY A 733 4.77 0.01 -15.17
CA GLY A 733 5.11 -0.20 -16.58
C GLY A 733 6.30 -1.12 -16.77
N GLN A 734 6.89 -1.59 -15.68
CA GLN A 734 7.93 -2.60 -15.62
C GLN A 734 7.85 -3.33 -14.28
N LEU A 735 8.42 -4.53 -14.20
CA LEU A 735 8.43 -5.35 -12.99
C LEU A 735 9.70 -6.18 -12.96
N GLU A 736 10.47 -6.06 -11.87
CA GLU A 736 11.53 -7.00 -11.54
C GLU A 736 10.94 -8.17 -10.76
N TYR A 737 11.25 -9.40 -11.17
CA TYR A 737 10.72 -10.61 -10.56
C TYR A 737 11.77 -11.73 -10.58
N GLN A 738 11.55 -12.76 -9.76
CA GLN A 738 12.37 -13.96 -9.73
C GLN A 738 11.85 -14.98 -10.74
N ARG A 739 12.57 -15.16 -11.84
CA ARG A 739 12.25 -16.13 -12.88
C ARG A 739 12.78 -17.51 -12.50
N LEU A 740 11.91 -18.51 -12.52
CA LEU A 740 12.26 -19.91 -12.22
C LEU A 740 13.33 -20.44 -13.19
N THR A 741 14.35 -21.12 -12.65
CA THR A 741 15.43 -21.72 -13.44
C THR A 741 15.57 -23.22 -13.24
N GLU A 742 15.48 -23.72 -12.01
CA GLU A 742 15.58 -25.15 -11.69
C GLU A 742 15.00 -25.43 -10.30
N GLY A 743 13.98 -26.29 -10.18
CA GLY A 743 13.40 -26.64 -8.87
C GLY A 743 12.84 -25.41 -8.15
N ILE A 744 13.49 -24.96 -7.07
CA ILE A 744 13.19 -23.72 -6.35
C ILE A 744 14.20 -22.58 -6.67
N LEU A 745 15.22 -22.84 -7.49
CA LEU A 745 16.24 -21.88 -7.87
C LEU A 745 15.71 -20.89 -8.90
N THR A 746 16.00 -19.62 -8.70
CA THR A 746 15.53 -18.51 -9.53
C THR A 746 16.67 -17.61 -9.99
N THR A 747 16.40 -16.79 -11.01
CA THR A 747 17.26 -15.68 -11.43
C THR A 747 16.43 -14.42 -11.51
N THR A 748 17.02 -13.28 -11.15
CA THR A 748 16.35 -11.98 -11.25
C THR A 748 16.17 -11.59 -12.72
N ALA A 749 14.96 -11.19 -13.09
CA ALA A 749 14.61 -10.77 -14.44
C ALA A 749 13.72 -9.52 -14.39
N LEU A 750 13.77 -8.71 -15.46
CA LEU A 750 12.97 -7.50 -15.61
C LEU A 750 12.07 -7.64 -16.85
N VAL A 751 10.79 -7.35 -16.69
CA VAL A 751 9.84 -7.23 -17.81
C VAL A 751 9.34 -5.80 -17.94
N ASN A 752 8.92 -5.44 -19.14
CA ASN A 752 8.42 -4.11 -19.46
C ASN A 752 7.08 -4.20 -20.19
N VAL A 753 6.20 -3.25 -19.92
CA VAL A 753 5.03 -2.97 -20.75
C VAL A 753 5.49 -2.08 -21.90
N ASP A 754 5.05 -2.40 -23.12
CA ASP A 754 5.40 -1.60 -24.31
C ASP A 754 5.01 -0.12 -24.10
N ARG A 755 5.92 0.80 -24.44
CA ARG A 755 5.78 2.24 -24.15
C ARG A 755 4.59 2.91 -24.83
N ASP A 756 4.08 2.33 -25.89
CA ASP A 756 2.94 2.84 -26.66
C ASP A 756 1.58 2.31 -26.16
N ILE A 757 1.56 1.49 -25.11
CA ILE A 757 0.34 1.06 -24.43
C ILE A 757 -0.08 2.11 -23.40
N ASP A 758 -1.31 2.60 -23.54
CA ASP A 758 -1.96 3.40 -22.51
C ASP A 758 -2.51 2.48 -21.40
N ARG A 759 -1.70 2.31 -20.35
CA ARG A 759 -1.98 1.42 -19.21
C ARG A 759 -3.19 1.87 -18.38
N SER A 760 -3.63 3.13 -18.50
CA SER A 760 -4.78 3.65 -17.76
C SER A 760 -6.12 3.07 -18.22
N ARG A 761 -6.13 2.41 -19.37
CA ARG A 761 -7.31 1.75 -19.96
C ARG A 761 -7.63 0.39 -19.35
N ALA A 762 -6.70 -0.20 -18.60
CA ALA A 762 -6.91 -1.46 -17.92
C ALA A 762 -7.57 -1.25 -16.56
N VAL A 763 -8.43 -2.18 -16.15
CA VAL A 763 -8.95 -2.29 -14.78
C VAL A 763 -8.89 -3.78 -14.41
N TYR A 764 -8.36 -4.09 -13.23
CA TYR A 764 -8.22 -5.48 -12.76
C TYR A 764 -9.16 -5.74 -11.60
N VAL A 765 -10.03 -6.73 -11.74
CA VAL A 765 -11.06 -7.07 -10.75
C VAL A 765 -10.93 -8.53 -10.33
N GLU A 766 -10.88 -8.78 -9.02
CA GLU A 766 -10.93 -10.13 -8.50
C GLU A 766 -12.34 -10.69 -8.65
N THR A 767 -12.48 -11.73 -9.48
CA THR A 767 -13.74 -12.45 -9.63
C THR A 767 -13.53 -13.77 -10.38
N CYS A 768 -14.52 -14.67 -10.31
CA CYS A 768 -14.49 -15.93 -11.04
C CYS A 768 -15.28 -15.83 -12.36
N VAL A 769 -14.99 -16.71 -13.31
CA VAL A 769 -15.64 -16.71 -14.64
C VAL A 769 -17.15 -16.99 -14.62
N SER A 770 -17.68 -17.44 -13.48
CA SER A 770 -19.10 -17.68 -13.28
C SER A 770 -19.84 -16.47 -12.68
N GLU A 771 -19.12 -15.50 -12.11
CA GLU A 771 -19.67 -14.32 -11.42
C GLU A 771 -19.18 -13.04 -12.09
N LEU A 772 -20.01 -12.43 -12.94
CA LEU A 772 -19.57 -11.31 -13.78
C LEU A 772 -20.01 -9.94 -13.28
N GLU A 773 -20.72 -9.86 -12.14
CA GLU A 773 -21.20 -8.57 -11.61
C GLU A 773 -20.06 -7.60 -11.25
N PRO A 774 -18.97 -8.02 -10.56
CA PRO A 774 -17.84 -7.13 -10.30
C PRO A 774 -17.22 -6.56 -11.58
N ALA A 775 -17.07 -7.41 -12.60
CA ALA A 775 -16.56 -6.99 -13.91
C ALA A 775 -17.48 -5.99 -14.60
N LEU A 776 -18.80 -6.18 -14.53
CA LEU A 776 -19.78 -5.24 -15.06
C LEU A 776 -19.77 -3.91 -14.31
N LYS A 777 -19.64 -3.91 -12.98
CA LYS A 777 -19.50 -2.70 -12.15
C LYS A 777 -18.27 -1.90 -12.59
N ALA A 778 -17.15 -2.56 -12.83
CA ALA A 778 -15.94 -1.94 -13.37
C ALA A 778 -16.10 -1.35 -14.80
N ASN A 779 -17.06 -1.85 -15.58
CA ASN A 779 -17.46 -1.27 -16.88
C ASN A 779 -18.63 -0.28 -16.76
N GLY A 780 -18.87 0.30 -15.58
CA GLY A 780 -19.96 1.25 -15.33
C GLY A 780 -21.35 0.66 -15.50
N GLY A 781 -21.51 -0.66 -15.28
CA GLY A 781 -22.75 -1.41 -15.43
C GLY A 781 -23.15 -1.70 -16.88
N LYS A 782 -22.26 -1.47 -17.85
CA LYS A 782 -22.55 -1.66 -19.29
C LYS A 782 -22.11 -3.03 -19.79
N PRO A 783 -22.81 -3.59 -20.80
CA PRO A 783 -22.33 -4.78 -21.50
C PRO A 783 -21.01 -4.51 -22.23
N PHE A 784 -20.22 -5.57 -22.43
CA PHE A 784 -18.94 -5.51 -23.13
C PHE A 784 -19.10 -5.71 -24.65
N ASP A 785 -18.31 -5.00 -25.45
CA ASP A 785 -18.28 -5.13 -26.91
C ASP A 785 -17.52 -6.39 -27.35
N ALA A 786 -16.53 -6.79 -26.58
CA ALA A 786 -15.80 -8.04 -26.76
C ALA A 786 -15.59 -8.77 -25.43
N VAL A 787 -15.58 -10.10 -25.45
CA VAL A 787 -15.21 -10.93 -24.30
C VAL A 787 -14.20 -11.97 -24.73
N VAL A 788 -13.10 -12.10 -24.00
CA VAL A 788 -12.07 -13.12 -24.17
C VAL A 788 -12.10 -14.04 -22.96
N LEU A 789 -12.33 -15.33 -23.17
CA LEU A 789 -12.29 -16.37 -22.15
C LEU A 789 -10.98 -17.16 -22.33
N ASP A 790 -9.94 -16.84 -21.56
CA ASP A 790 -8.58 -17.35 -21.77
C ASP A 790 -8.29 -18.58 -20.91
N GLY A 791 -8.45 -19.79 -21.47
CA GLY A 791 -8.11 -21.04 -20.80
C GLY A 791 -8.94 -21.37 -19.55
N ALA A 792 -9.99 -20.59 -19.26
CA ALA A 792 -10.73 -20.70 -18.00
C ALA A 792 -11.59 -21.96 -17.89
N LEU A 793 -12.04 -22.53 -19.03
CA LEU A 793 -12.99 -23.65 -19.03
C LEU A 793 -12.41 -24.93 -18.43
N THR A 794 -11.12 -25.18 -18.59
CA THR A 794 -10.44 -26.38 -18.07
C THR A 794 -9.97 -26.20 -16.62
N GLN A 795 -10.16 -25.01 -16.04
CA GLN A 795 -9.72 -24.67 -14.68
C GLN A 795 -10.88 -24.54 -13.66
N VAL A 796 -12.10 -24.87 -14.06
CA VAL A 796 -13.30 -24.73 -13.20
C VAL A 796 -14.02 -26.06 -13.00
N THR A 797 -14.66 -26.21 -11.84
CA THR A 797 -15.44 -27.40 -11.50
C THR A 797 -16.71 -27.54 -12.36
N GLN A 798 -17.31 -26.41 -12.78
CA GLN A 798 -18.54 -26.35 -13.59
C GLN A 798 -18.38 -25.43 -14.83
N PRO A 799 -17.71 -25.88 -15.91
CA PRO A 799 -17.43 -25.07 -17.09
C PRO A 799 -18.67 -24.60 -17.84
N LEU A 800 -19.77 -25.35 -17.74
CA LEU A 800 -21.03 -24.95 -18.35
C LEU A 800 -21.60 -23.67 -17.73
N ASP A 801 -21.31 -23.39 -16.45
CA ASP A 801 -21.81 -22.19 -15.78
C ASP A 801 -21.11 -20.92 -16.28
N ALA A 802 -19.83 -21.01 -16.63
CA ALA A 802 -19.12 -19.93 -17.32
C ALA A 802 -19.79 -19.58 -18.67
N LEU A 803 -20.09 -20.60 -19.48
CA LEU A 803 -20.80 -20.40 -20.75
C LEU A 803 -22.24 -19.86 -20.55
N LYS A 804 -22.94 -20.27 -19.49
CA LYS A 804 -24.25 -19.72 -19.14
C LYS A 804 -24.15 -18.25 -18.70
N SER A 805 -23.11 -17.86 -17.97
CA SER A 805 -22.91 -16.48 -17.55
C SER A 805 -22.72 -15.55 -18.75
N LEU A 806 -22.00 -15.97 -19.80
CA LEU A 806 -21.90 -15.22 -21.06
C LEU A 806 -23.24 -15.09 -21.81
N ARG A 807 -24.22 -15.94 -21.53
CA ARG A 807 -25.56 -15.86 -22.12
C ARG A 807 -26.52 -14.95 -21.35
N LYS A 808 -26.16 -14.50 -20.15
CA LYS A 808 -26.99 -13.57 -19.38
C LYS A 808 -27.16 -12.27 -20.17
N ALA A 809 -28.39 -11.73 -20.15
CA ALA A 809 -28.67 -10.43 -20.73
C ALA A 809 -27.80 -9.36 -20.04
N GLY A 810 -27.30 -8.38 -20.80
CA GLY A 810 -26.46 -7.31 -20.27
C GLY A 810 -24.97 -7.64 -20.07
N VAL A 811 -24.50 -8.86 -20.37
CA VAL A 811 -23.05 -9.18 -20.30
C VAL A 811 -22.32 -8.80 -21.57
N VAL A 812 -22.75 -9.33 -22.72
CA VAL A 812 -22.17 -9.03 -24.04
C VAL A 812 -23.14 -8.16 -24.82
N ALA A 813 -22.64 -7.12 -25.48
CA ALA A 813 -23.43 -6.20 -26.29
C ALA A 813 -23.98 -6.89 -27.54
N GLU A 814 -25.08 -6.38 -28.08
CA GLU A 814 -25.60 -6.83 -29.37
C GLU A 814 -24.56 -6.58 -30.48
N GLY A 815 -24.32 -7.61 -31.31
CA GLY A 815 -23.24 -7.60 -32.30
C GLY A 815 -21.84 -7.70 -31.72
N GLY A 816 -21.71 -7.85 -30.39
CA GLY A 816 -20.43 -8.07 -29.72
C GLY A 816 -19.83 -9.45 -30.02
N VAL A 817 -18.54 -9.61 -29.75
CA VAL A 817 -17.78 -10.83 -30.05
C VAL A 817 -17.33 -11.55 -28.77
N VAL A 818 -17.37 -12.87 -28.80
CA VAL A 818 -16.85 -13.74 -27.74
C VAL A 818 -15.78 -14.62 -28.35
N VAL A 819 -14.58 -14.60 -27.78
CA VAL A 819 -13.45 -15.47 -28.16
C VAL A 819 -13.17 -16.40 -26.99
N VAL A 820 -13.32 -17.71 -27.21
CA VAL A 820 -13.06 -18.75 -26.22
C VAL A 820 -11.77 -19.46 -26.59
N LEU A 821 -10.79 -19.44 -25.70
CA LEU A 821 -9.52 -20.14 -25.83
C LEU A 821 -9.53 -21.39 -24.95
N SER A 822 -9.23 -22.54 -25.54
CA SER A 822 -9.18 -23.82 -24.83
C SER A 822 -8.07 -24.71 -25.38
N ASP A 823 -7.29 -25.30 -24.48
CA ASP A 823 -6.32 -26.36 -24.79
C ASP A 823 -6.95 -27.76 -24.80
N HIS A 824 -8.21 -27.86 -24.36
CA HIS A 824 -8.97 -29.10 -24.21
C HIS A 824 -8.39 -30.09 -23.19
N SER A 825 -7.50 -29.63 -22.31
CA SER A 825 -6.81 -30.45 -21.30
C SER A 825 -7.70 -30.72 -20.08
N TRP A 826 -8.77 -31.50 -20.26
CA TRP A 826 -9.67 -31.84 -19.16
C TRP A 826 -9.00 -32.70 -18.08
N ASN A 827 -8.98 -32.19 -16.84
CA ASN A 827 -8.47 -32.88 -15.67
C ASN A 827 -9.62 -33.27 -14.72
N ALA A 828 -9.71 -34.57 -14.38
CA ALA A 828 -10.77 -35.08 -13.50
C ALA A 828 -10.66 -34.63 -12.03
N ASP A 829 -9.46 -34.22 -11.60
CA ASP A 829 -9.22 -33.70 -10.24
C ASP A 829 -9.71 -32.24 -10.10
N VAL A 830 -9.82 -31.52 -11.21
CA VAL A 830 -10.32 -30.12 -11.27
C VAL A 830 -11.79 -30.10 -11.68
N THR A 831 -12.11 -30.72 -12.81
CA THR A 831 -13.46 -30.79 -13.36
C THR A 831 -13.92 -32.25 -13.33
N PRO A 832 -14.95 -32.62 -12.55
CA PRO A 832 -15.52 -33.96 -12.59
C PRO A 832 -15.89 -34.39 -14.02
N ARG A 833 -15.62 -35.65 -14.39
CA ARG A 833 -15.82 -36.14 -15.78
C ARG A 833 -17.23 -35.91 -16.34
N ASN A 834 -18.25 -35.95 -15.48
CA ASN A 834 -19.64 -35.68 -15.85
C ASN A 834 -19.92 -34.20 -16.16
N SER A 835 -19.00 -33.30 -15.84
CA SER A 835 -19.04 -31.87 -16.12
C SER A 835 -18.14 -31.46 -17.30
N TRP A 836 -17.40 -32.40 -17.92
CA TRP A 836 -16.59 -32.10 -19.10
C TRP A 836 -17.47 -31.68 -20.28
N LEU A 837 -17.04 -30.66 -21.03
CA LEU A 837 -17.78 -30.23 -22.22
C LEU A 837 -17.43 -31.05 -23.47
N GLY A 838 -16.32 -31.80 -23.47
CA GLY A 838 -15.93 -32.65 -24.58
C GLY A 838 -14.83 -33.63 -24.21
N GLY A 839 -14.31 -34.37 -25.21
CA GLY A 839 -13.28 -35.39 -25.01
C GLY A 839 -13.83 -36.76 -24.57
N PHE A 840 -15.11 -37.04 -24.87
CA PHE A 840 -15.77 -38.30 -24.54
C PHE A 840 -16.72 -38.76 -25.65
N ASN A 841 -17.15 -40.02 -25.57
CA ASN A 841 -18.16 -40.60 -26.46
C ASN A 841 -19.53 -40.60 -25.79
N MET A 842 -20.56 -40.15 -26.51
CA MET A 842 -21.95 -40.19 -26.08
C MET A 842 -22.78 -40.91 -27.15
N ASN A 843 -23.42 -42.03 -26.80
CA ASN A 843 -24.21 -42.85 -27.73
C ASN A 843 -23.48 -43.30 -29.02
N GLY A 844 -22.16 -43.46 -28.95
CA GLY A 844 -21.33 -43.86 -30.10
C GLY A 844 -20.87 -42.70 -30.99
N GLU A 845 -21.21 -41.46 -30.64
CA GLU A 845 -20.70 -40.25 -31.29
C GLU A 845 -19.67 -39.56 -30.41
N GLU A 846 -18.60 -39.06 -31.05
CA GLU A 846 -17.58 -38.25 -30.38
C GLU A 846 -18.13 -36.87 -30.05
N VAL A 847 -17.99 -36.44 -28.79
CA VAL A 847 -18.34 -35.10 -28.34
C VAL A 847 -17.06 -34.29 -28.16
N THR A 848 -16.83 -33.32 -29.04
CA THR A 848 -15.66 -32.43 -28.95
C THR A 848 -15.95 -31.18 -28.12
N THR A 849 -14.93 -30.63 -27.46
CA THR A 849 -15.07 -29.40 -26.66
C THR A 849 -15.52 -28.22 -27.52
N ARG A 850 -14.94 -28.08 -28.72
CA ARG A 850 -15.28 -27.03 -29.69
C ARG A 850 -16.76 -27.05 -30.07
N ASP A 851 -17.26 -28.22 -30.47
CA ASP A 851 -18.67 -28.36 -30.88
C ASP A 851 -19.61 -28.07 -29.70
N SER A 852 -19.23 -28.44 -28.49
CA SER A 852 -19.99 -28.12 -27.29
C SER A 852 -20.00 -26.63 -26.96
N ILE A 853 -18.88 -25.91 -27.11
CA ILE A 853 -18.83 -24.45 -26.95
C ILE A 853 -19.81 -23.80 -27.94
N VAL A 854 -19.70 -24.15 -29.23
CA VAL A 854 -20.57 -23.62 -30.29
C VAL A 854 -22.03 -23.96 -30.02
N ARG A 855 -22.34 -25.20 -29.63
CA ARG A 855 -23.70 -25.66 -29.33
C ARG A 855 -24.30 -24.92 -28.11
N HIS A 856 -23.54 -24.76 -27.03
CA HIS A 856 -24.05 -24.18 -25.79
C HIS A 856 -24.25 -22.67 -25.91
N LEU A 857 -23.28 -21.94 -26.47
CA LEU A 857 -23.42 -20.50 -26.72
C LEU A 857 -24.46 -20.24 -27.82
N GLY A 858 -24.42 -21.00 -28.93
CA GLY A 858 -25.37 -20.87 -30.03
C GLY A 858 -26.79 -21.34 -29.72
N SER A 859 -27.01 -21.97 -28.56
CA SER A 859 -28.34 -22.41 -28.15
C SER A 859 -29.34 -21.25 -28.14
N ARG A 860 -30.53 -21.49 -28.72
CA ARG A 860 -31.59 -20.47 -28.92
C ARG A 860 -31.23 -19.34 -29.89
N GLY A 861 -30.19 -19.49 -30.72
CA GLY A 861 -29.80 -18.51 -31.74
C GLY A 861 -29.16 -17.25 -31.18
N LEU A 862 -28.69 -17.28 -29.92
CA LEU A 862 -28.10 -16.11 -29.24
C LEU A 862 -26.72 -15.75 -29.76
N TYR A 863 -25.93 -16.76 -30.14
CA TYR A 863 -24.59 -16.58 -30.70
C TYR A 863 -24.47 -17.32 -32.02
N GLU A 864 -23.81 -16.69 -32.99
CA GLU A 864 -23.47 -17.26 -34.28
C GLU A 864 -21.97 -17.58 -34.31
N PHE A 865 -21.62 -18.78 -34.77
CA PHE A 865 -20.23 -19.15 -34.99
C PHE A 865 -19.63 -18.29 -36.12
N VAL A 866 -18.46 -17.70 -35.88
CA VAL A 866 -17.74 -16.87 -36.87
C VAL A 866 -16.61 -17.66 -37.49
N GLU A 867 -15.62 -18.03 -36.68
CA GLU A 867 -14.46 -18.80 -37.11
C GLU A 867 -13.83 -19.55 -35.92
N ALA A 868 -13.00 -20.54 -36.23
CA ALA A 868 -12.12 -21.19 -35.27
C ALA A 868 -10.71 -21.27 -35.85
N ALA A 869 -9.69 -21.11 -35.00
CA ALA A 869 -8.29 -21.16 -35.40
C ALA A 869 -7.42 -21.76 -34.30
N ASP A 870 -6.38 -22.49 -34.69
CA ASP A 870 -5.36 -22.96 -33.76
C ASP A 870 -4.32 -21.85 -33.56
N VAL A 871 -4.14 -21.42 -32.31
CA VAL A 871 -3.24 -20.33 -31.92
C VAL A 871 -2.02 -20.91 -31.21
N PRO A 872 -0.81 -20.78 -31.77
CA PRO A 872 0.39 -21.29 -31.13
C PRO A 872 0.81 -20.41 -29.95
N VAL A 873 1.18 -21.06 -28.84
CA VAL A 873 1.65 -20.40 -27.60
C VAL A 873 2.95 -21.05 -27.14
N LEU A 874 3.96 -20.24 -26.83
CA LEU A 874 5.18 -20.71 -26.20
C LEU A 874 5.14 -20.41 -24.70
N ARG A 875 5.21 -21.46 -23.87
CA ARG A 875 5.32 -21.38 -22.42
C ARG A 875 6.72 -21.76 -21.95
N CYS A 876 7.29 -20.96 -21.05
CA CYS A 876 8.61 -21.20 -20.47
C CYS A 876 8.51 -21.66 -19.00
N GLN A 877 8.58 -22.98 -18.74
CA GLN A 877 8.44 -23.50 -17.38
C GLN A 877 9.66 -23.28 -16.51
N ASP A 878 10.85 -23.45 -17.08
CA ASP A 878 12.11 -23.16 -16.42
C ASP A 878 13.21 -22.95 -17.47
N ALA A 879 14.47 -22.85 -17.03
CA ALA A 879 15.60 -22.59 -17.93
C ALA A 879 15.80 -23.67 -19.02
N ARG A 880 15.19 -24.87 -18.87
CA ARG A 880 15.39 -26.03 -19.74
C ARG A 880 14.11 -26.66 -20.27
N ARG A 881 12.94 -26.30 -19.74
CA ARG A 881 11.63 -26.81 -20.18
C ARG A 881 10.81 -25.70 -20.84
N PHE A 882 10.44 -25.97 -22.08
CA PHE A 882 9.59 -25.14 -22.91
C PHE A 882 8.48 -26.00 -23.51
N THR A 883 7.24 -25.50 -23.52
CA THR A 883 6.13 -26.15 -24.22
C THR A 883 5.64 -25.24 -25.33
N LEU A 884 5.53 -25.80 -26.53
CA LEU A 884 4.79 -25.20 -27.62
C LEU A 884 3.40 -25.85 -27.67
N GLU A 885 2.37 -25.04 -27.41
CA GLU A 885 0.97 -25.48 -27.35
C GLU A 885 0.19 -24.92 -28.53
N LEU A 886 -0.85 -25.64 -28.97
CA LEU A 886 -1.87 -25.12 -29.87
C LEU A 886 -3.16 -24.95 -29.09
N ILE A 887 -3.61 -23.71 -28.98
CA ILE A 887 -4.82 -23.34 -28.28
C ILE A 887 -5.93 -23.16 -29.31
N ASP A 888 -7.05 -23.85 -29.14
CA ASP A 888 -8.22 -23.69 -29.99
C ASP A 888 -8.93 -22.38 -29.62
N ALA A 889 -8.93 -21.43 -30.56
CA ALA A 889 -9.63 -20.16 -30.43
C ALA A 889 -10.93 -20.21 -31.21
N VAL A 890 -12.06 -20.20 -30.50
CA VAL A 890 -13.41 -20.22 -31.09
C VAL A 890 -14.03 -18.84 -30.97
N ALA A 891 -14.31 -18.19 -32.10
CA ALA A 891 -14.93 -16.88 -32.17
C ALA A 891 -16.43 -17.00 -32.49
N LEU A 892 -17.26 -16.32 -31.69
CA LEU A 892 -18.70 -16.24 -31.86
C LEU A 892 -19.17 -14.79 -31.81
N ARG A 893 -20.23 -14.46 -32.54
CA ARG A 893 -20.87 -13.15 -32.55
C ARG A 893 -22.24 -13.23 -31.88
N LYS A 894 -22.54 -12.29 -30.99
CA LYS A 894 -23.87 -12.19 -30.38
C LYS A 894 -24.88 -11.64 -31.39
N GLY A 895 -25.96 -12.38 -31.62
CA GLY A 895 -27.08 -11.95 -32.45
C GLY A 895 -27.98 -10.92 -31.76
N ALA A 896 -28.96 -10.39 -32.50
CA ALA A 896 -30.00 -9.52 -31.94
C ALA A 896 -30.84 -10.29 -30.91
N GLU A 897 -31.07 -9.71 -29.73
CA GLU A 897 -31.94 -10.33 -28.74
C GLU A 897 -33.37 -10.37 -29.29
N ALA A 898 -33.92 -11.58 -29.48
CA ALA A 898 -35.35 -11.71 -29.77
C ALA A 898 -36.14 -11.13 -28.59
N PRO A 899 -37.19 -10.31 -28.85
CA PRO A 899 -37.94 -9.68 -27.78
C PRO A 899 -38.49 -10.75 -26.81
N PRO A 900 -38.56 -10.45 -25.50
CA PRO A 900 -39.00 -11.42 -24.51
C PRO A 900 -40.34 -12.03 -24.91
N ARG A 901 -40.51 -13.32 -24.64
CA ARG A 901 -41.65 -14.16 -25.09
C ARG A 901 -43.03 -13.57 -24.74
N ALA A 902 -43.10 -12.65 -23.76
CA ALA A 902 -44.30 -11.88 -23.40
C ALA A 902 -44.69 -10.82 -24.47
N ALA A 903 -43.72 -10.17 -25.13
CA ALA A 903 -43.96 -9.20 -26.19
C ALA A 903 -44.34 -9.88 -27.52
N ALA A 904 -43.78 -11.06 -27.82
CA ALA A 904 -44.20 -11.86 -28.97
C ALA A 904 -45.63 -12.40 -28.83
N ALA A 905 -46.07 -12.72 -27.60
CA ALA A 905 -47.46 -13.08 -27.33
C ALA A 905 -48.43 -11.89 -27.46
N ALA A 906 -48.00 -10.67 -27.11
CA ALA A 906 -48.77 -9.45 -27.32
C ALA A 906 -48.91 -9.09 -28.81
N ALA A 907 -47.82 -9.19 -29.58
CA ALA A 907 -47.84 -8.94 -31.03
C ALA A 907 -48.64 -10.00 -31.81
N ALA A 908 -48.63 -11.27 -31.37
CA ALA A 908 -49.47 -12.31 -31.95
C ALA A 908 -50.96 -12.15 -31.61
N ALA A 909 -51.28 -11.55 -30.46
CA ALA A 909 -52.66 -11.23 -30.09
C ALA A 909 -53.21 -10.02 -30.88
N GLU A 910 -52.38 -9.02 -31.19
CA GLU A 910 -52.77 -7.91 -32.07
C GLU A 910 -52.93 -8.33 -33.54
N SER A 911 -52.08 -9.23 -34.03
CA SER A 911 -52.19 -9.79 -35.40
C SER A 911 -53.39 -10.73 -35.59
N ALA A 912 -53.96 -11.29 -34.52
CA ALA A 912 -55.19 -12.10 -34.58
C ALA A 912 -56.46 -11.26 -34.44
N CYS A 913 -56.33 -9.95 -34.18
CA CYS A 913 -57.43 -8.99 -34.05
C CYS A 913 -57.57 -8.05 -35.26
N ALA A 914 -56.69 -8.16 -36.25
CA ALA A 914 -56.79 -7.56 -37.58
C ALA A 914 -57.17 -8.64 -38.60
#